data_AF-A0A9Y6J7J7-F1
#
_entry.id   AF-A0A9Y6J7J7-F1
#
_cell.length_a   1.000
_cell.length_b   1.000
_cell.length_c   1.000
_cell.angle_alpha   90.00
_cell.angle_beta   90.00
_cell.angle_gamma   90.00
#
_symmetry.space_group_name_H-M   'P 1'
#
loop_
_entity.id
_entity.type
_entity.pdbx_description
1 polymer ?
#
loop_
_entity_poly.entity_id
_entity_poly.type
_entity_poly.pdbx_seq_one_letter_code
_entity_poly.pdbx_strand_id
1 'polypeptide(L)'
;MLCWGNAKDGQLGIGVEKNPVFEPRNCHVFSGRGMKEVACGSQHSVFLMYDGSVYTCGSNSWGQLGHDKAGTSPEVVGALDTQKIAMVSCGRGHSMAVNEQGQLFAWGAGDGGQLGLGTTETTVRIPRLVKRLCDHRISQVMCGNQHCIALSRDGQLFTWGQNTSGQLGLGKGEPSKLFPHPLKSLAGIPLAQITAGGDHSFALSLSGAVFGWGKNRAGQLGLNDKQDRAVPCHIKFLRSQKVVYISCGDEHTAALTKDGGLFTFGDGSWGQLGHGSTNSELLPRRVLELMGTEVSQITCGRHHTLAFVPSSGVVYAFGCNSHGQLGTGILGDARSPFPVKASFLTGKFHRRESKQYTVTKIICGGDHSFLLYSNEQTSVPSEDFRVINIGKSLSPINYESLNSLRLKLMYNTDSSITNDVIVQLSSTACWNASFLDQSDDTHFKTNPKIPGIDLNSVRMLFETLSKPAFSELMEQMLLLKISCSLQIKTSLFVCHLFSSPFCVSADNWWCIVDGSVFTRMVDMYKSIVVFMLTGGKTVLVPMFYENYFLATLRLLEKLHKVNLKAQHVEYNRFYIPDITSLVDIQEDYLKWFLSKAEIKVGSSPSQSDFPAVNLCAYPFILNAKAKTTMLQTDAELQMQMAVSGANLHNVFMLLTLEPHLARNPYLVLHVRRSHLVSDTLRELTMYSDVDLKKPLKVIFDGEEAVDAGGVTKEFFLLLLKELMDPVYGMFTHYKESNLLWFSDKCFVEQNWFHLIGIICGLAIYNATVVDLHFPLALYKKLLEVSPTLEDFKELSPTEARSLQQLLDYEGSDVEETFLLNFAITRENYGMTEVKELIPGGESVAVDKNNRKEFVEAYLRYVFSDSVGEQYSAFSAGFLKVCGGEILSLFQPSELMAMVVGNNNYNWEEMEKNAVYKGEYTATHPTVRLFWEVFHEFPLEKKKQFLLFLTGSDRIPIHGMESLRIIIQSTTAEEHYLPVAHTCYNLLDMPRYQTKEILRRRLTQAVEQYEGFSLV
;
A
#
# COMPACT_ATOMS: atom_id res chain seq x y z
N MET A 1 -44.76 6.58 -31.04
CA MET A 1 -44.19 7.39 -29.94
C MET A 1 -45.24 8.39 -29.51
N LEU A 2 -45.35 8.65 -28.21
CA LEU A 2 -46.17 9.73 -27.68
C LEU A 2 -45.30 10.89 -27.21
N CYS A 3 -45.84 12.10 -27.27
CA CYS A 3 -45.21 13.32 -26.80
C CYS A 3 -46.23 14.26 -26.15
N TRP A 4 -45.83 14.98 -25.11
CA TRP A 4 -46.64 15.99 -24.44
C TRP A 4 -45.75 16.99 -23.67
N GLY A 5 -46.34 18.07 -23.19
CA GLY A 5 -45.66 19.17 -22.52
C GLY A 5 -45.50 20.42 -23.37
N ASN A 6 -44.43 21.18 -23.12
CA ASN A 6 -44.16 22.42 -23.82
C ASN A 6 -43.87 22.18 -25.32
N ALA A 7 -44.59 22.88 -26.19
CA ALA A 7 -44.45 22.80 -27.65
C ALA A 7 -43.99 24.12 -28.30
N LYS A 8 -43.78 25.18 -27.51
CA LYS A 8 -43.60 26.56 -27.99
C LYS A 8 -42.49 26.73 -29.03
N ASP A 9 -41.39 26.00 -28.86
CA ASP A 9 -40.20 26.09 -29.71
C ASP A 9 -40.15 24.97 -30.77
N GLY A 10 -41.15 24.08 -30.82
CA GLY A 10 -41.20 22.92 -31.72
C GLY A 10 -40.55 21.65 -31.16
N GLN A 11 -40.17 21.63 -29.88
CA GLN A 11 -39.44 20.51 -29.27
C GLN A 11 -40.21 19.17 -29.28
N LEU A 12 -41.54 19.17 -29.36
CA LEU A 12 -42.31 17.92 -29.49
C LEU A 12 -42.22 17.26 -30.87
N GLY A 13 -41.79 18.01 -31.90
CA GLY A 13 -41.62 17.48 -33.25
C GLY A 13 -42.93 17.15 -33.99
N ILE A 14 -44.06 17.71 -33.56
CA ILE A 14 -45.39 17.47 -34.15
C ILE A 14 -45.89 18.61 -35.06
N GLY A 15 -45.02 19.55 -35.45
CA GLY A 15 -45.35 20.67 -36.33
C GLY A 15 -45.60 21.98 -35.58
N VAL A 16 -46.33 22.92 -36.21
CA VAL A 16 -46.55 24.29 -35.71
C VAL A 16 -47.65 24.32 -34.63
N GLU A 17 -47.43 23.62 -33.53
CA GLU A 17 -48.30 23.67 -32.35
C GLU A 17 -47.68 24.57 -31.29
N LYS A 18 -48.19 25.81 -31.14
CA LYS A 18 -47.64 26.79 -30.17
C LYS A 18 -48.16 26.61 -28.75
N ASN A 19 -49.24 25.84 -28.58
CA ASN A 19 -49.88 25.64 -27.28
C ASN A 19 -49.30 24.42 -26.56
N PRO A 20 -49.18 24.47 -25.22
CA PRO A 20 -48.74 23.31 -24.46
C PRO A 20 -49.72 22.14 -24.60
N VAL A 21 -49.18 20.93 -24.66
CA VAL A 21 -49.92 19.68 -24.87
C VAL A 21 -50.10 18.99 -23.52
N PHE A 22 -51.31 19.03 -22.96
CA PHE A 22 -51.62 18.48 -21.63
C PHE A 22 -51.97 16.98 -21.63
N GLU A 23 -52.14 16.38 -22.81
CA GLU A 23 -52.46 14.96 -22.99
C GLU A 23 -51.50 14.32 -24.00
N PRO A 24 -50.98 13.11 -23.76
CA PRO A 24 -50.11 12.40 -24.69
C PRO A 24 -50.68 12.32 -26.10
N ARG A 25 -49.94 12.86 -27.08
CA ARG A 25 -50.29 12.81 -28.51
C ARG A 25 -49.33 11.94 -29.29
N ASN A 26 -49.82 11.33 -30.36
CA ASN A 26 -49.00 10.49 -31.21
C ASN A 26 -48.14 11.34 -32.16
N CYS A 27 -46.83 11.11 -32.14
CA CYS A 27 -45.91 11.67 -33.12
C CYS A 27 -45.71 10.67 -34.25
N HIS A 28 -46.34 10.95 -35.40
CA HIS A 28 -46.35 10.06 -36.57
C HIS A 28 -45.09 10.15 -37.44
N VAL A 29 -44.21 11.14 -37.20
CA VAL A 29 -43.02 11.43 -38.03
C VAL A 29 -42.08 10.22 -38.14
N PHE A 30 -42.00 9.41 -37.08
CA PHE A 30 -41.10 8.26 -37.00
C PHE A 30 -41.82 6.90 -37.14
N SER A 31 -43.07 6.89 -37.60
CA SER A 31 -43.83 5.64 -37.75
C SER A 31 -43.09 4.66 -38.66
N GLY A 32 -42.82 3.44 -38.17
CA GLY A 32 -42.15 2.39 -38.94
C GLY A 32 -40.62 2.52 -39.06
N ARG A 33 -40.01 3.58 -38.53
CA ARG A 33 -38.56 3.84 -38.69
C ARG A 33 -37.68 3.35 -37.53
N GLY A 34 -38.25 2.74 -36.50
CA GLY A 34 -37.51 2.15 -35.37
C GLY A 34 -36.73 3.18 -34.53
N MET A 35 -37.40 3.82 -33.57
CA MET A 35 -36.76 4.74 -32.62
C MET A 35 -35.99 3.98 -31.54
N LYS A 36 -34.73 4.36 -31.30
CA LYS A 36 -33.87 3.77 -30.27
C LYS A 36 -33.89 4.58 -28.97
N GLU A 37 -33.70 5.88 -29.07
CA GLU A 37 -33.58 6.76 -27.90
C GLU A 37 -34.00 8.21 -28.21
N VAL A 38 -34.42 8.94 -27.18
CA VAL A 38 -34.69 10.38 -27.26
C VAL A 38 -33.93 11.05 -26.12
N ALA A 39 -33.22 12.14 -26.43
CA ALA A 39 -32.62 13.02 -25.43
C ALA A 39 -33.30 14.40 -25.50
N CYS A 40 -33.54 15.00 -24.34
CA CYS A 40 -34.33 16.22 -24.22
C CYS A 40 -33.48 17.32 -23.58
N GLY A 41 -33.26 18.41 -24.32
CA GLY A 41 -32.69 19.63 -23.77
C GLY A 41 -33.77 20.50 -23.13
N SER A 42 -33.43 21.75 -22.81
CA SER A 42 -34.42 22.69 -22.23
C SER A 42 -35.52 23.10 -23.23
N GLN A 43 -35.16 23.25 -24.51
CA GLN A 43 -36.06 23.75 -25.57
C GLN A 43 -35.90 23.01 -26.90
N HIS A 44 -35.23 21.86 -26.90
CA HIS A 44 -34.99 21.04 -28.09
C HIS A 44 -34.97 19.56 -27.74
N SER A 45 -35.15 18.71 -28.74
CA SER A 45 -35.10 17.27 -28.60
C SER A 45 -34.25 16.66 -29.70
N VAL A 46 -33.53 15.61 -29.35
CA VAL A 46 -32.67 14.82 -30.22
C VAL A 46 -33.20 13.40 -30.24
N PHE A 47 -33.47 12.86 -31.43
CA PHE A 47 -34.01 11.54 -31.65
C PHE A 47 -32.96 10.67 -32.33
N LEU A 48 -32.68 9.51 -31.74
CA LEU A 48 -31.75 8.53 -32.26
C LEU A 48 -32.52 7.31 -32.77
N MET A 49 -32.27 6.95 -34.02
CA MET A 49 -32.88 5.81 -34.69
C MET A 49 -32.00 4.55 -34.53
N TYR A 50 -32.57 3.36 -34.71
CA TYR A 50 -31.80 2.09 -34.64
C TYR A 50 -30.74 1.96 -35.74
N ASP A 51 -30.91 2.65 -36.87
CA ASP A 51 -29.92 2.71 -37.95
C ASP A 51 -28.72 3.61 -37.63
N GLY A 52 -28.76 4.36 -36.52
CA GLY A 52 -27.73 5.29 -36.08
C GLY A 52 -27.92 6.72 -36.59
N SER A 53 -28.98 7.02 -37.34
CA SER A 53 -29.29 8.38 -37.77
C SER A 53 -29.87 9.24 -36.64
N VAL A 54 -29.52 10.52 -36.66
CA VAL A 54 -29.90 11.50 -35.61
C VAL A 54 -30.79 12.58 -36.21
N TYR A 55 -31.95 12.80 -35.57
CA TYR A 55 -32.89 13.86 -35.91
C TYR A 55 -33.02 14.85 -34.77
N THR A 56 -33.25 16.12 -35.08
CA THR A 56 -33.40 17.18 -34.07
C THR A 56 -34.55 18.11 -34.40
N CYS A 57 -35.22 18.63 -33.36
CA CYS A 57 -36.20 19.72 -33.48
C CYS A 57 -36.22 20.59 -32.22
N GLY A 58 -36.88 21.74 -32.30
CA GLY A 58 -36.97 22.72 -31.24
C GLY A 58 -36.23 24.03 -31.53
N SER A 59 -35.79 24.70 -30.46
CA SER A 59 -35.01 25.93 -30.55
C SER A 59 -33.64 25.68 -31.19
N ASN A 60 -33.19 26.62 -32.05
CA ASN A 60 -31.86 26.60 -32.66
C ASN A 60 -31.06 27.88 -32.40
N SER A 61 -31.41 28.65 -31.37
CA SER A 61 -30.78 29.96 -31.08
C SER A 61 -29.26 29.87 -30.88
N TRP A 62 -28.76 28.72 -30.44
CA TRP A 62 -27.34 28.46 -30.18
C TRP A 62 -26.72 27.46 -31.15
N GLY A 63 -27.45 27.03 -32.18
CA GLY A 63 -27.02 25.98 -33.11
C GLY A 63 -27.21 24.56 -32.59
N GLN A 64 -27.98 24.35 -31.52
CA GLN A 64 -28.12 23.06 -30.84
C GLN A 64 -28.85 21.97 -31.64
N LEU A 65 -29.45 22.31 -32.78
CA LEU A 65 -30.02 21.34 -33.71
C LEU A 65 -28.95 20.74 -34.65
N GLY A 66 -27.80 21.38 -34.85
CA GLY A 66 -26.77 20.82 -35.73
C GLY A 66 -27.05 20.99 -37.23
N HIS A 67 -28.09 21.75 -37.59
CA HIS A 67 -28.49 22.10 -38.95
C HIS A 67 -29.19 23.46 -38.99
N ASP A 68 -29.35 24.06 -40.17
CA ASP A 68 -29.97 25.38 -40.35
C ASP A 68 -31.47 25.34 -40.72
N LYS A 69 -32.07 24.14 -40.80
CA LYS A 69 -33.51 23.97 -41.07
C LYS A 69 -34.40 24.43 -39.91
N ALA A 70 -35.68 24.69 -40.20
CA ALA A 70 -36.67 25.08 -39.21
C ALA A 70 -36.89 23.98 -38.15
N GLY A 71 -36.90 24.36 -36.87
CA GLY A 71 -37.02 23.42 -35.76
C GLY A 71 -38.44 22.94 -35.44
N THR A 72 -39.44 23.23 -36.27
CA THR A 72 -40.85 22.85 -36.03
C THR A 72 -41.13 21.36 -36.26
N SER A 73 -40.27 20.69 -37.03
CA SER A 73 -40.35 19.27 -37.34
C SER A 73 -38.97 18.62 -37.15
N PRO A 74 -38.90 17.32 -36.80
CA PRO A 74 -37.64 16.60 -36.71
C PRO A 74 -36.92 16.54 -38.04
N GLU A 75 -35.67 17.01 -38.04
CA GLU A 75 -34.82 17.12 -39.22
C GLU A 75 -33.50 16.39 -38.99
N VAL A 76 -32.96 15.77 -40.04
CA VAL A 76 -31.73 14.98 -39.94
C VAL A 76 -30.50 15.87 -39.75
N VAL A 77 -29.60 15.46 -38.86
CA VAL A 77 -28.30 16.10 -38.65
C VAL A 77 -27.30 15.53 -39.65
N GLY A 78 -27.35 16.02 -40.89
CA GLY A 78 -26.57 15.45 -42.01
C GLY A 78 -25.05 15.38 -41.79
N ALA A 79 -24.50 16.22 -40.90
CA ALA A 79 -23.09 16.17 -40.52
C ALA A 79 -22.67 14.86 -39.82
N LEU A 80 -23.63 14.12 -39.27
CA LEU A 80 -23.40 12.83 -38.60
C LEU A 80 -23.76 11.63 -39.47
N ASP A 81 -24.21 11.80 -40.71
CA ASP A 81 -24.71 10.69 -41.55
C ASP A 81 -23.65 9.60 -41.85
N THR A 82 -22.36 9.97 -41.83
CA THR A 82 -21.25 9.02 -42.00
C THR A 82 -20.86 8.31 -40.70
N GLN A 83 -21.43 8.72 -39.57
CA GLN A 83 -21.12 8.22 -38.24
C GLN A 83 -22.31 7.40 -37.73
N LYS A 84 -22.07 6.13 -37.38
CA LYS A 84 -23.13 5.32 -36.78
C LYS A 84 -23.28 5.67 -35.31
N ILE A 85 -24.27 6.50 -34.98
CA ILE A 85 -24.46 7.01 -33.61
C ILE A 85 -25.05 5.92 -32.71
N ALA A 86 -24.43 5.76 -31.54
CA ALA A 86 -24.81 4.78 -30.53
C ALA A 86 -25.66 5.37 -29.41
N MET A 87 -25.41 6.62 -29.02
CA MET A 87 -26.14 7.33 -27.96
C MET A 87 -26.11 8.85 -28.14
N VAL A 88 -27.06 9.55 -27.52
CA VAL A 88 -27.21 11.01 -27.56
C VAL A 88 -27.49 11.57 -26.16
N SER A 89 -27.06 12.81 -25.92
CA SER A 89 -27.34 13.54 -24.68
C SER A 89 -27.55 15.03 -24.96
N CYS A 90 -28.35 15.70 -24.14
CA CYS A 90 -28.70 17.10 -24.31
C CYS A 90 -28.55 17.86 -23.00
N GLY A 91 -27.94 19.04 -23.06
CA GLY A 91 -27.97 20.00 -21.96
C GLY A 91 -28.97 21.12 -22.20
N ARG A 92 -28.79 22.26 -21.52
CA ARG A 92 -29.71 23.41 -21.65
C ARG A 92 -29.80 23.95 -23.08
N GLY A 93 -28.67 24.08 -23.77
CA GLY A 93 -28.58 24.66 -25.10
C GLY A 93 -27.50 24.02 -25.97
N HIS A 94 -27.10 22.79 -25.66
CA HIS A 94 -26.09 22.04 -26.40
C HIS A 94 -26.50 20.56 -26.50
N SER A 95 -25.89 19.87 -27.46
CA SER A 95 -26.20 18.50 -27.82
C SER A 95 -24.90 17.71 -28.00
N MET A 96 -24.97 16.43 -27.67
CA MET A 96 -23.85 15.50 -27.79
C MET A 96 -24.31 14.18 -28.42
N ALA A 97 -23.42 13.55 -29.17
CA ALA A 97 -23.61 12.24 -29.75
C ALA A 97 -22.32 11.42 -29.65
N VAL A 98 -22.44 10.14 -29.34
CA VAL A 98 -21.30 9.20 -29.34
C VAL A 98 -21.55 8.13 -30.38
N ASN A 99 -20.57 7.86 -31.25
CA ASN A 99 -20.67 6.80 -32.25
C ASN A 99 -20.34 5.40 -31.68
N GLU A 100 -20.53 4.34 -32.47
CA GLU A 100 -20.24 2.96 -32.04
C GLU A 100 -18.76 2.72 -31.70
N GLN A 101 -17.85 3.54 -32.23
CA GLN A 101 -16.42 3.51 -31.91
C GLN A 101 -16.09 4.20 -30.56
N GLY A 102 -17.05 4.88 -29.94
CA GLY A 102 -16.87 5.61 -28.68
C GLY A 102 -16.33 7.04 -28.86
N GLN A 103 -16.38 7.60 -30.07
CA GLN A 103 -15.97 8.98 -30.34
C GLN A 103 -17.12 9.94 -30.05
N LEU A 104 -16.82 11.04 -29.35
CA LEU A 104 -17.79 12.04 -28.91
C LEU A 104 -17.84 13.26 -29.84
N PHE A 105 -19.03 13.63 -30.28
CA PHE A 105 -19.33 14.83 -31.05
C PHE A 105 -20.18 15.80 -30.24
N ALA A 106 -19.88 17.09 -30.30
CA ALA A 106 -20.58 18.15 -29.56
C ALA A 106 -20.93 19.35 -30.45
N TRP A 107 -22.08 19.97 -30.21
CA TRP A 107 -22.54 21.21 -30.86
C TRP A 107 -23.58 21.96 -30.01
N GLY A 108 -23.86 23.21 -30.38
CA GLY A 108 -24.74 24.14 -29.67
C GLY A 108 -23.97 25.24 -28.93
N ALA A 109 -24.48 25.65 -27.76
CA ALA A 109 -23.86 26.67 -26.91
C ALA A 109 -22.51 26.21 -26.35
N GLY A 110 -21.48 27.07 -26.39
CA GLY A 110 -20.11 26.77 -25.96
C GLY A 110 -19.45 27.81 -25.04
N ASP A 111 -20.18 28.88 -24.69
CA ASP A 111 -19.73 29.98 -23.83
C ASP A 111 -19.20 29.58 -22.45
N GLY A 112 -19.75 28.52 -21.85
CA GLY A 112 -19.31 27.93 -20.58
C GLY A 112 -18.27 26.82 -20.70
N GLY A 113 -17.76 26.54 -21.91
CA GLY A 113 -16.85 25.42 -22.17
C GLY A 113 -17.52 24.04 -22.25
N GLN A 114 -18.85 23.97 -22.17
CA GLN A 114 -19.66 22.75 -22.13
C GLN A 114 -19.50 21.84 -23.37
N LEU A 115 -19.02 22.38 -24.50
CA LEU A 115 -18.74 21.57 -25.69
C LEU A 115 -17.43 20.77 -25.60
N GLY A 116 -16.51 21.15 -24.70
CA GLY A 116 -15.25 20.43 -24.52
C GLY A 116 -14.24 20.58 -25.67
N LEU A 117 -14.46 21.52 -26.60
CA LEU A 117 -13.65 21.70 -27.80
C LEU A 117 -12.35 22.49 -27.57
N GLY A 118 -12.16 23.06 -26.37
CA GLY A 118 -11.02 23.93 -26.06
C GLY A 118 -11.10 25.33 -26.67
N THR A 119 -12.24 25.69 -27.27
CA THR A 119 -12.49 26.99 -27.91
C THR A 119 -13.40 27.86 -27.05
N THR A 120 -13.28 29.17 -27.16
CA THR A 120 -14.20 30.16 -26.55
C THR A 120 -15.38 30.52 -27.46
N GLU A 121 -15.63 29.71 -28.51
CA GLU A 121 -16.76 29.88 -29.41
C GLU A 121 -18.09 29.81 -28.64
N THR A 122 -18.91 30.87 -28.76
CA THR A 122 -20.20 30.94 -28.08
C THR A 122 -21.22 29.97 -28.66
N THR A 123 -21.14 29.68 -29.96
CA THR A 123 -22.05 28.76 -30.68
C THR A 123 -21.31 27.92 -31.71
N VAL A 124 -21.63 26.63 -31.75
CA VAL A 124 -21.14 25.69 -32.75
C VAL A 124 -22.36 25.06 -33.42
N ARG A 125 -22.63 25.40 -34.68
CA ARG A 125 -23.84 24.95 -35.40
C ARG A 125 -23.70 23.58 -36.07
N ILE A 126 -22.50 23.05 -36.16
CA ILE A 126 -22.21 21.78 -36.83
C ILE A 126 -21.52 20.86 -35.82
N PRO A 127 -21.96 19.60 -35.65
CA PRO A 127 -21.29 18.60 -34.80
C PRO A 127 -19.78 18.55 -35.03
N ARG A 128 -19.00 18.73 -33.97
CA ARG A 128 -17.53 18.63 -33.99
C ARG A 128 -17.03 17.55 -33.05
N LEU A 129 -16.01 16.82 -33.50
CA LEU A 129 -15.33 15.79 -32.73
C LEU A 129 -14.56 16.40 -31.54
N VAL A 130 -14.77 15.88 -30.35
CA VAL A 130 -14.05 16.24 -29.13
C VAL A 130 -12.70 15.51 -29.11
N LYS A 131 -11.70 16.11 -29.76
CA LYS A 131 -10.39 15.47 -30.03
C LYS A 131 -9.68 14.90 -28.79
N ARG A 132 -9.83 15.56 -27.62
CA ARG A 132 -9.18 15.15 -26.37
C ARG A 132 -9.67 13.80 -25.82
N LEU A 133 -10.82 13.30 -26.28
CA LEU A 133 -11.35 11.99 -25.89
C LEU A 133 -11.17 10.91 -26.95
N CYS A 134 -10.46 11.18 -28.06
CA CYS A 134 -10.32 10.20 -29.15
C CYS A 134 -9.56 8.93 -28.74
N ASP A 135 -8.66 9.04 -27.76
CA ASP A 135 -7.90 7.90 -27.23
C ASP A 135 -8.69 7.09 -26.18
N HIS A 136 -9.92 7.51 -25.87
CA HIS A 136 -10.80 6.89 -24.90
C HIS A 136 -12.10 6.44 -25.55
N ARG A 137 -12.45 5.15 -25.40
CA ARG A 137 -13.73 4.65 -25.90
C ARG A 137 -14.85 5.05 -24.94
N ILE A 138 -15.57 6.13 -25.25
CA ILE A 138 -16.67 6.62 -24.41
C ILE A 138 -17.86 5.65 -24.46
N SER A 139 -18.36 5.26 -23.28
CA SER A 139 -19.53 4.39 -23.10
C SER A 139 -20.77 5.14 -22.62
N GLN A 140 -20.60 6.24 -21.89
CA GLN A 140 -21.70 7.11 -21.46
C GLN A 140 -21.30 8.58 -21.54
N VAL A 141 -22.26 9.44 -21.89
CA VAL A 141 -22.15 10.90 -21.79
C VAL A 141 -23.46 11.45 -21.26
N MET A 142 -23.38 12.38 -20.31
CA MET A 142 -24.53 13.09 -19.74
C MET A 142 -24.23 14.58 -19.65
N CYS A 143 -25.22 15.38 -20.03
CA CYS A 143 -25.13 16.83 -20.08
C CYS A 143 -26.00 17.43 -18.97
N GLY A 144 -25.43 18.33 -18.18
CA GLY A 144 -26.20 19.23 -17.32
C GLY A 144 -26.55 20.53 -18.04
N ASN A 145 -26.81 21.60 -17.30
CA ASN A 145 -27.15 22.88 -17.91
C ASN A 145 -25.98 23.44 -18.75
N GLN A 146 -24.80 23.51 -18.15
CA GLN A 146 -23.58 24.10 -18.76
C GLN A 146 -22.32 23.27 -18.45
N HIS A 147 -22.47 22.00 -18.09
CA HIS A 147 -21.37 21.07 -17.86
C HIS A 147 -21.71 19.69 -18.44
N CYS A 148 -20.70 18.87 -18.59
CA CYS A 148 -20.83 17.51 -19.10
C CYS A 148 -19.93 16.55 -18.33
N ILE A 149 -20.39 15.30 -18.29
CA ILE A 149 -19.67 14.19 -17.71
C ILE A 149 -19.66 13.03 -18.71
N ALA A 150 -18.53 12.35 -18.87
CA ALA A 150 -18.41 11.19 -19.74
C ALA A 150 -17.64 10.06 -19.06
N LEU A 151 -18.16 8.84 -19.22
CA LEU A 151 -17.55 7.60 -18.75
C LEU A 151 -16.98 6.87 -19.95
N SER A 152 -15.74 6.44 -19.81
CA SER A 152 -15.06 5.56 -20.77
C SER A 152 -15.24 4.09 -20.42
N ARG A 153 -15.07 3.22 -21.41
CA ARG A 153 -15.16 1.75 -21.26
C ARG A 153 -14.10 1.16 -20.33
N ASP A 154 -13.00 1.87 -20.10
CA ASP A 154 -11.96 1.55 -19.12
C ASP A 154 -12.20 2.21 -17.75
N GLY A 155 -13.38 2.77 -17.52
CA GLY A 155 -13.81 3.27 -16.22
C GLY A 155 -13.15 4.59 -15.79
N GLN A 156 -12.52 5.31 -16.72
CA GLN A 156 -12.13 6.70 -16.49
C GLN A 156 -13.32 7.63 -16.68
N LEU A 157 -13.47 8.57 -15.75
CA LEU A 157 -14.54 9.57 -15.75
C LEU A 157 -13.94 10.93 -16.12
N PHE A 158 -14.58 11.63 -17.04
CA PHE A 158 -14.18 12.95 -17.51
C PHE A 158 -15.28 13.97 -17.23
N THR A 159 -14.90 15.18 -16.82
CA THR A 159 -15.83 16.28 -16.56
C THR A 159 -15.32 17.58 -17.21
N TRP A 160 -16.22 18.42 -17.73
CA TRP A 160 -15.87 19.72 -18.30
C TRP A 160 -17.07 20.67 -18.37
N GLY A 161 -16.80 21.94 -18.69
CA GLY A 161 -17.77 23.04 -18.71
C GLY A 161 -17.71 23.89 -17.45
N GLN A 162 -18.86 24.43 -17.06
CA GLN A 162 -19.03 25.33 -15.93
C GLN A 162 -18.72 24.65 -14.59
N ASN A 163 -18.04 25.35 -13.66
CA ASN A 163 -17.70 24.81 -12.33
C ASN A 163 -18.02 25.73 -11.14
N THR A 164 -18.91 26.71 -11.29
CA THR A 164 -19.23 27.69 -10.22
C THR A 164 -19.80 27.10 -8.93
N SER A 165 -20.44 25.93 -9.01
CA SER A 165 -20.97 25.20 -7.86
C SER A 165 -20.18 23.91 -7.58
N GLY A 166 -19.04 23.71 -8.25
CA GLY A 166 -18.24 22.50 -8.09
C GLY A 166 -18.78 21.27 -8.83
N GLN A 167 -19.67 21.45 -9.82
CA GLN A 167 -20.33 20.37 -10.57
C GLN A 167 -19.39 19.49 -11.41
N LEU A 168 -18.12 19.90 -11.57
CA LEU A 168 -17.08 19.08 -12.19
C LEU A 168 -16.40 18.12 -11.20
N GLY A 169 -16.52 18.35 -9.90
CA GLY A 169 -15.97 17.46 -8.85
C GLY A 169 -14.46 17.55 -8.65
N LEU A 170 -13.79 18.55 -9.25
CA LEU A 170 -12.32 18.65 -9.32
C LEU A 170 -11.66 19.21 -8.06
N GLY A 171 -12.43 19.72 -7.09
CA GLY A 171 -11.91 20.38 -5.89
C GLY A 171 -12.40 21.82 -5.74
N LYS A 172 -12.28 22.35 -4.52
CA LYS A 172 -12.71 23.72 -4.19
C LYS A 172 -11.76 24.72 -4.84
N GLY A 173 -12.31 25.70 -5.55
CA GLY A 173 -11.54 26.76 -6.21
C GLY A 173 -11.06 26.43 -7.63
N GLU A 174 -11.33 25.21 -8.13
CA GLU A 174 -11.03 24.86 -9.51
C GLU A 174 -11.90 25.65 -10.52
N PRO A 175 -11.31 26.24 -11.57
CA PRO A 175 -12.07 26.98 -12.57
C PRO A 175 -12.86 26.06 -13.49
N SER A 176 -13.82 26.64 -14.23
CA SER A 176 -14.47 25.99 -15.38
C SER A 176 -13.42 25.46 -16.38
N LYS A 177 -13.68 24.31 -17.00
CA LYS A 177 -12.76 23.65 -17.93
C LYS A 177 -13.32 23.67 -19.35
N LEU A 178 -12.54 24.17 -20.31
CA LEU A 178 -12.95 24.24 -21.73
C LEU A 178 -12.79 22.92 -22.49
N PHE A 179 -12.18 21.90 -21.86
CA PHE A 179 -11.93 20.58 -22.43
C PHE A 179 -12.13 19.49 -21.37
N PRO A 180 -12.45 18.25 -21.78
CA PRO A 180 -12.61 17.10 -20.88
C PRO A 180 -11.42 16.92 -19.94
N HIS A 181 -11.68 16.91 -18.64
CA HIS A 181 -10.68 16.75 -17.60
C HIS A 181 -10.94 15.47 -16.79
N PRO A 182 -9.92 14.62 -16.53
CA PRO A 182 -10.13 13.37 -15.80
C PRO A 182 -10.43 13.61 -14.32
N LEU A 183 -11.51 13.00 -13.82
CA LEU A 183 -11.90 13.03 -12.41
C LEU A 183 -11.27 11.87 -11.65
N LYS A 184 -10.05 12.10 -11.12
CA LYS A 184 -9.25 11.06 -10.47
C LYS A 184 -9.81 10.55 -9.13
N SER A 185 -10.69 11.31 -8.47
CA SER A 185 -11.23 10.97 -7.14
C SER A 185 -12.12 9.72 -7.12
N LEU A 186 -12.68 9.31 -8.26
CA LEU A 186 -13.46 8.09 -8.42
C LEU A 186 -12.72 7.00 -9.22
N ALA A 187 -11.42 7.18 -9.48
CA ALA A 187 -10.63 6.23 -10.26
C ALA A 187 -10.62 4.83 -9.60
N GLY A 188 -10.82 3.80 -10.43
CA GLY A 188 -10.84 2.39 -9.98
C GLY A 188 -12.16 1.91 -9.38
N ILE A 189 -13.15 2.80 -9.16
CA ILE A 189 -14.50 2.39 -8.79
C ILE A 189 -15.21 1.89 -10.05
N PRO A 190 -15.81 0.68 -10.03
CA PRO A 190 -16.56 0.18 -11.17
C PRO A 190 -17.90 0.92 -11.29
N LEU A 191 -17.98 1.93 -12.16
CA LEU A 191 -19.17 2.75 -12.37
C LEU A 191 -20.18 2.07 -13.31
N ALA A 192 -21.44 2.01 -12.86
CA ALA A 192 -22.60 1.52 -13.61
C ALA A 192 -23.21 2.62 -14.48
N GLN A 193 -23.38 3.81 -13.90
CA GLN A 193 -24.12 4.92 -14.49
C GLN A 193 -23.53 6.25 -14.08
N ILE A 194 -23.51 7.21 -15.00
CA ILE A 194 -23.33 8.64 -14.71
C ILE A 194 -24.63 9.39 -15.00
N THR A 195 -24.89 10.48 -14.29
CA THR A 195 -26.03 11.36 -14.58
C THR A 195 -25.72 12.80 -14.17
N ALA A 196 -26.26 13.76 -14.91
CA ALA A 196 -26.12 15.18 -14.62
C ALA A 196 -27.51 15.79 -14.43
N GLY A 197 -27.69 16.56 -13.36
CA GLY A 197 -28.84 17.43 -13.20
C GLY A 197 -28.56 18.82 -13.74
N GLY A 198 -29.25 19.84 -13.21
CA GLY A 198 -29.04 21.23 -13.60
C GLY A 198 -27.59 21.67 -13.42
N ASP A 199 -27.16 21.79 -12.17
CA ASP A 199 -25.80 22.22 -11.78
C ASP A 199 -25.15 21.23 -10.80
N HIS A 200 -25.50 19.95 -10.91
CA HIS A 200 -24.98 18.87 -10.08
C HIS A 200 -24.82 17.58 -10.89
N SER A 201 -24.05 16.65 -10.36
CA SER A 201 -23.63 15.43 -11.04
C SER A 201 -23.65 14.25 -10.07
N PHE A 202 -23.93 13.06 -10.60
CA PHE A 202 -23.80 11.82 -9.86
C PHE A 202 -23.07 10.74 -10.65
N ALA A 203 -22.46 9.84 -9.90
CA ALA A 203 -21.97 8.55 -10.37
C ALA A 203 -22.51 7.44 -9.47
N LEU A 204 -22.97 6.36 -10.08
CA LEU A 204 -23.46 5.15 -9.43
C LEU A 204 -22.45 4.02 -9.68
N SER A 205 -21.99 3.35 -8.62
CA SER A 205 -21.17 2.13 -8.77
C SER A 205 -22.02 0.91 -9.05
N LEU A 206 -21.42 -0.13 -9.64
CA LEU A 206 -22.03 -1.46 -9.77
C LEU A 206 -22.38 -2.10 -8.42
N SER A 207 -21.72 -1.68 -7.33
CA SER A 207 -22.04 -2.07 -5.94
C SER A 207 -23.15 -1.24 -5.28
N GLY A 208 -23.82 -0.36 -6.04
CA GLY A 208 -24.92 0.47 -5.54
C GLY A 208 -24.50 1.66 -4.68
N ALA A 209 -23.20 1.98 -4.61
CA ALA A 209 -22.73 3.19 -3.96
C ALA A 209 -23.01 4.41 -4.86
N VAL A 210 -23.60 5.44 -4.26
CA VAL A 210 -23.98 6.67 -4.97
C VAL A 210 -23.10 7.83 -4.54
N PHE A 211 -22.47 8.48 -5.51
CA PHE A 211 -21.64 9.67 -5.30
C PHE A 211 -22.28 10.87 -5.97
N GLY A 212 -22.50 11.95 -5.21
CA GLY A 212 -23.07 13.21 -5.71
C GLY A 212 -22.15 14.40 -5.45
N TRP A 213 -22.12 15.36 -6.38
CA TRP A 213 -21.38 16.62 -6.24
C TRP A 213 -21.99 17.75 -7.08
N GLY A 214 -21.58 18.99 -6.80
CA GLY A 214 -22.10 20.21 -7.40
C GLY A 214 -23.02 20.99 -6.46
N LYS A 215 -24.01 21.66 -7.05
CA LYS A 215 -24.99 22.50 -6.35
C LYS A 215 -25.84 21.67 -5.40
N ASN A 216 -26.07 22.18 -4.18
CA ASN A 216 -26.85 21.49 -3.15
C ASN A 216 -27.81 22.40 -2.38
N ARG A 217 -28.12 23.61 -2.88
CA ARG A 217 -28.94 24.59 -2.14
C ARG A 217 -30.33 24.11 -1.76
N ALA A 218 -30.91 23.18 -2.53
CA ALA A 218 -32.21 22.58 -2.29
C ALA A 218 -32.12 21.20 -1.61
N GLY A 219 -30.92 20.70 -1.32
CA GLY A 219 -30.70 19.33 -0.82
C GLY A 219 -30.64 18.27 -1.92
N GLN A 220 -30.47 18.66 -3.19
CA GLN A 220 -30.50 17.76 -4.34
C GLN A 220 -29.40 16.69 -4.35
N LEU A 221 -28.37 16.82 -3.49
CA LEU A 221 -27.34 15.80 -3.28
C LEU A 221 -27.72 14.76 -2.23
N GLY A 222 -28.75 14.99 -1.41
CA GLY A 222 -29.22 14.03 -0.41
C GLY A 222 -28.27 13.85 0.78
N LEU A 223 -27.47 14.87 1.12
CA LEU A 223 -26.43 14.81 2.15
C LEU A 223 -26.86 15.33 3.53
N ASN A 224 -28.15 15.61 3.71
CA ASN A 224 -28.72 16.23 4.93
C ASN A 224 -28.21 17.65 5.23
N ASP A 225 -27.83 18.39 4.20
CA ASP A 225 -27.42 19.79 4.30
C ASP A 225 -27.69 20.52 2.98
N LYS A 226 -27.41 21.83 2.94
CA LYS A 226 -27.61 22.71 1.78
C LYS A 226 -26.31 23.23 1.16
N GLN A 227 -25.19 22.58 1.47
CA GLN A 227 -23.86 23.07 1.10
C GLN A 227 -23.39 22.41 -0.19
N ASP A 228 -22.98 23.22 -1.17
CA ASP A 228 -22.41 22.74 -2.42
C ASP A 228 -21.19 21.84 -2.16
N ARG A 229 -20.93 20.89 -3.06
CA ARG A 229 -19.84 19.92 -2.95
C ARG A 229 -18.96 20.00 -4.18
N ALA A 230 -17.73 20.48 -4.02
CA ALA A 230 -16.78 20.56 -5.13
C ALA A 230 -16.03 19.25 -5.40
N VAL A 231 -16.34 18.18 -4.68
CA VAL A 231 -15.78 16.83 -4.85
C VAL A 231 -16.88 15.78 -4.72
N PRO A 232 -16.80 14.63 -5.41
CA PRO A 232 -17.73 13.51 -5.25
C PRO A 232 -17.89 13.09 -3.80
N CYS A 233 -19.13 13.08 -3.31
CA CYS A 233 -19.46 12.75 -1.92
C CYS A 233 -20.41 11.54 -1.87
N HIS A 234 -20.07 10.55 -1.05
CA HIS A 234 -20.86 9.33 -0.92
C HIS A 234 -22.13 9.54 -0.09
N ILE A 235 -23.29 9.18 -0.64
CA ILE A 235 -24.61 9.32 0.00
C ILE A 235 -24.89 8.12 0.90
N LYS A 236 -24.48 8.22 2.16
CA LYS A 236 -24.54 7.12 3.14
C LYS A 236 -25.95 6.53 3.30
N PHE A 237 -27.01 7.33 3.14
CA PHE A 237 -28.40 6.89 3.30
C PHE A 237 -28.80 5.81 2.29
N LEU A 238 -28.28 5.88 1.05
CA LEU A 238 -28.64 4.96 -0.03
C LEU A 238 -27.82 3.65 -0.03
N ARG A 239 -26.77 3.58 0.80
CA ARG A 239 -25.81 2.46 0.81
C ARG A 239 -26.46 1.09 0.95
N SER A 240 -27.48 0.97 1.80
CA SER A 240 -28.14 -0.31 2.08
C SER A 240 -29.41 -0.53 1.26
N GLN A 241 -29.70 0.35 0.29
CA GLN A 241 -30.96 0.34 -0.46
C GLN A 241 -30.84 -0.41 -1.80
N LYS A 242 -29.65 -0.93 -2.17
CA LYS A 242 -29.41 -1.58 -3.47
C LYS A 242 -29.85 -0.69 -4.65
N VAL A 243 -29.37 0.55 -4.68
CA VAL A 243 -29.66 1.49 -5.77
C VAL A 243 -29.02 0.99 -7.06
N VAL A 244 -29.78 1.02 -8.16
CA VAL A 244 -29.39 0.49 -9.47
C VAL A 244 -29.55 1.51 -10.60
N TYR A 245 -30.31 2.59 -10.38
CA TYR A 245 -30.47 3.67 -11.35
C TYR A 245 -30.72 5.01 -10.69
N ILE A 246 -30.22 6.09 -11.29
CA ILE A 246 -30.42 7.47 -10.83
C ILE A 246 -30.87 8.34 -12.00
N SER A 247 -31.81 9.25 -11.72
CA SER A 247 -32.26 10.27 -12.65
C SER A 247 -32.25 11.64 -11.96
N CYS A 248 -31.77 12.67 -12.65
CA CYS A 248 -31.65 14.02 -12.11
C CYS A 248 -32.56 14.98 -12.87
N GLY A 249 -33.27 15.83 -12.14
CA GLY A 249 -33.89 17.04 -12.68
C GLY A 249 -32.98 18.24 -12.48
N ASP A 250 -33.55 19.44 -12.57
CA ASP A 250 -32.76 20.69 -12.44
C ASP A 250 -32.25 20.88 -11.00
N GLU A 251 -33.14 20.70 -10.01
CA GLU A 251 -32.84 20.87 -8.59
C GLU A 251 -33.35 19.71 -7.71
N HIS A 252 -33.64 18.54 -8.31
CA HIS A 252 -34.03 17.33 -7.58
C HIS A 252 -33.40 16.07 -8.19
N THR A 253 -33.41 14.99 -7.42
CA THR A 253 -32.84 13.70 -7.79
C THR A 253 -33.78 12.57 -7.40
N ALA A 254 -33.88 11.56 -8.26
CA ALA A 254 -34.60 10.33 -8.02
C ALA A 254 -33.65 9.12 -8.12
N ALA A 255 -33.78 8.17 -7.21
CA ALA A 255 -33.02 6.93 -7.17
C ALA A 255 -33.97 5.73 -7.16
N LEU A 256 -33.67 4.74 -8.00
CA LEU A 256 -34.41 3.50 -8.14
C LEU A 256 -33.59 2.35 -7.56
N THR A 257 -34.24 1.52 -6.75
CA THR A 257 -33.63 0.33 -6.14
C THR A 257 -33.93 -0.94 -6.96
N LYS A 258 -33.13 -1.98 -6.75
CA LYS A 258 -33.27 -3.27 -7.45
C LYS A 258 -34.64 -3.93 -7.26
N ASP A 259 -35.29 -3.70 -6.11
CA ASP A 259 -36.64 -4.18 -5.79
C ASP A 259 -37.76 -3.26 -6.31
N GLY A 260 -37.43 -2.19 -7.03
CA GLY A 260 -38.40 -1.25 -7.62
C GLY A 260 -38.91 -0.18 -6.66
N GLY A 261 -38.19 0.07 -5.56
CA GLY A 261 -38.43 1.20 -4.66
C GLY A 261 -37.93 2.53 -5.26
N LEU A 262 -38.76 3.56 -5.17
CA LEU A 262 -38.44 4.92 -5.63
C LEU A 262 -38.13 5.84 -4.46
N PHE A 263 -36.94 6.45 -4.48
CA PHE A 263 -36.51 7.51 -3.56
C PHE A 263 -36.34 8.82 -4.29
N THR A 264 -36.75 9.93 -3.67
CA THR A 264 -36.67 11.28 -4.24
C THR A 264 -36.16 12.26 -3.19
N PHE A 265 -35.37 13.26 -3.61
CA PHE A 265 -34.81 14.30 -2.74
C PHE A 265 -34.40 15.54 -3.53
N GLY A 266 -34.21 16.66 -2.83
CA GLY A 266 -33.93 17.98 -3.40
C GLY A 266 -35.14 18.90 -3.35
N ASP A 267 -35.29 19.77 -4.35
CA ASP A 267 -36.40 20.70 -4.43
C ASP A 267 -37.75 19.98 -4.59
N GLY A 268 -38.73 20.41 -3.80
CA GLY A 268 -40.10 19.91 -3.83
C GLY A 268 -41.13 20.99 -4.14
N SER A 269 -40.72 22.20 -4.51
CA SER A 269 -41.61 23.37 -4.64
C SER A 269 -42.82 23.16 -5.57
N TRP A 270 -42.69 22.26 -6.56
CA TRP A 270 -43.73 21.92 -7.53
C TRP A 270 -44.36 20.54 -7.31
N GLY A 271 -43.98 19.84 -6.23
CA GLY A 271 -44.42 18.47 -5.95
C GLY A 271 -43.62 17.40 -6.71
N GLN A 272 -42.48 17.74 -7.31
CA GLN A 272 -41.67 16.84 -8.14
C GLN A 272 -41.04 15.66 -7.39
N LEU A 273 -41.14 15.65 -6.06
CA LEU A 273 -40.74 14.56 -5.18
C LEU A 273 -41.87 13.55 -4.92
N GLY A 274 -43.13 13.90 -5.18
CA GLY A 274 -44.24 12.93 -5.06
C GLY A 274 -44.63 12.55 -3.64
N HIS A 275 -44.28 13.34 -2.62
CA HIS A 275 -44.56 13.05 -1.21
C HIS A 275 -45.86 13.68 -0.66
N GLY A 276 -46.79 14.08 -1.54
CA GLY A 276 -48.02 14.76 -1.16
C GLY A 276 -47.82 16.17 -0.59
N SER A 277 -46.63 16.75 -0.73
CA SER A 277 -46.27 18.08 -0.21
C SER A 277 -45.41 18.85 -1.20
N THR A 278 -45.17 20.14 -0.92
CA THR A 278 -44.27 21.00 -1.68
C THR A 278 -42.95 21.28 -0.96
N ASN A 279 -42.63 20.46 0.05
CA ASN A 279 -41.42 20.64 0.86
C ASN A 279 -40.21 20.03 0.15
N SER A 280 -39.06 20.70 0.25
CA SER A 280 -37.78 20.14 -0.16
C SER A 280 -37.33 19.06 0.84
N GLU A 281 -36.68 18.01 0.34
CA GLU A 281 -36.17 16.89 1.15
C GLU A 281 -34.64 16.87 1.08
N LEU A 282 -33.97 17.06 2.21
CA LEU A 282 -32.49 17.09 2.27
C LEU A 282 -31.85 15.70 2.29
N LEU A 283 -32.66 14.67 2.54
CA LEU A 283 -32.28 13.27 2.56
C LEU A 283 -33.17 12.50 1.59
N PRO A 284 -32.65 11.42 0.97
CA PRO A 284 -33.46 10.55 0.14
C PRO A 284 -34.67 10.01 0.90
N ARG A 285 -35.88 10.30 0.40
CA ARG A 285 -37.13 9.84 1.00
C ARG A 285 -37.86 8.93 0.02
N ARG A 286 -38.38 7.80 0.52
CA ARG A 286 -39.16 6.85 -0.29
C ARG A 286 -40.53 7.45 -0.64
N VAL A 287 -40.95 7.30 -1.89
CA VAL A 287 -42.31 7.68 -2.34
C VAL A 287 -43.31 6.62 -1.89
N LEU A 288 -44.14 6.96 -0.90
CA LEU A 288 -45.01 5.98 -0.21
C LEU A 288 -46.18 5.54 -1.07
N GLU A 289 -46.70 6.41 -1.93
CA GLU A 289 -47.84 6.14 -2.81
C GLU A 289 -47.55 5.07 -3.88
N LEU A 290 -46.27 4.78 -4.14
CA LEU A 290 -45.83 3.69 -5.03
C LEU A 290 -45.33 2.47 -4.23
N MET A 291 -45.46 2.48 -2.91
CA MET A 291 -45.07 1.34 -2.07
C MET A 291 -45.94 0.12 -2.36
N GLY A 292 -45.31 -1.05 -2.48
CA GLY A 292 -45.98 -2.30 -2.89
C GLY A 292 -46.14 -2.46 -4.40
N THR A 293 -45.79 -1.44 -5.20
CA THR A 293 -45.58 -1.58 -6.64
C THR A 293 -44.10 -1.72 -6.95
N GLU A 294 -43.79 -2.34 -8.09
CA GLU A 294 -42.43 -2.46 -8.60
C GLU A 294 -42.23 -1.44 -9.72
N VAL A 295 -41.55 -0.33 -9.42
CA VAL A 295 -41.15 0.63 -10.45
C VAL A 295 -39.98 0.05 -11.24
N SER A 296 -40.03 0.13 -12.57
CA SER A 296 -38.96 -0.39 -13.46
C SER A 296 -38.20 0.70 -14.20
N GLN A 297 -38.82 1.86 -14.41
CA GLN A 297 -38.20 3.00 -15.09
C GLN A 297 -38.53 4.29 -14.36
N ILE A 298 -37.54 5.19 -14.28
CA ILE A 298 -37.69 6.54 -13.75
C ILE A 298 -37.00 7.54 -14.65
N THR A 299 -37.57 8.73 -14.78
CA THR A 299 -36.96 9.84 -15.50
C THR A 299 -37.40 11.17 -14.90
N CYS A 300 -36.51 12.15 -14.88
CA CYS A 300 -36.73 13.47 -14.28
C CYS A 300 -36.61 14.54 -15.37
N GLY A 301 -37.60 15.41 -15.44
CA GLY A 301 -37.52 16.63 -16.24
C GLY A 301 -37.03 17.79 -15.38
N ARG A 302 -37.24 19.03 -15.84
CA ARG A 302 -36.77 20.21 -15.09
C ARG A 302 -37.39 20.27 -13.69
N HIS A 303 -38.71 20.12 -13.61
CA HIS A 303 -39.49 20.22 -12.38
C HIS A 303 -40.57 19.15 -12.27
N HIS A 304 -40.36 17.97 -12.87
CA HIS A 304 -41.29 16.85 -12.80
C HIS A 304 -40.56 15.51 -12.87
N THR A 305 -41.25 14.45 -12.46
CA THR A 305 -40.73 13.08 -12.43
C THR A 305 -41.78 12.13 -13.01
N LEU A 306 -41.33 11.18 -13.84
CA LEU A 306 -42.14 10.08 -14.35
C LEU A 306 -41.62 8.75 -13.80
N ALA A 307 -42.54 7.83 -13.49
CA ALA A 307 -42.25 6.49 -13.03
C ALA A 307 -43.15 5.46 -13.73
N PHE A 308 -42.58 4.37 -14.23
CA PHE A 308 -43.33 3.30 -14.92
C PHE A 308 -43.43 2.04 -14.07
N VAL A 309 -44.65 1.53 -13.91
CA VAL A 309 -44.96 0.29 -13.17
C VAL A 309 -45.42 -0.79 -14.16
N PRO A 310 -44.59 -1.81 -14.46
CA PRO A 310 -44.91 -2.82 -15.47
C PRO A 310 -46.14 -3.67 -15.14
N SER A 311 -46.35 -4.00 -13.86
CA SER A 311 -47.44 -4.88 -13.43
C SER A 311 -48.83 -4.31 -13.74
N SER A 312 -48.96 -2.97 -13.74
CA SER A 312 -50.19 -2.27 -14.11
C SER A 312 -50.16 -1.69 -15.53
N GLY A 313 -48.99 -1.60 -16.15
CA GLY A 313 -48.79 -0.91 -17.43
C GLY A 313 -48.99 0.62 -17.33
N VAL A 314 -48.99 1.18 -16.11
CA VAL A 314 -49.29 2.59 -15.86
C VAL A 314 -48.00 3.39 -15.71
N VAL A 315 -47.95 4.55 -16.36
CA VAL A 315 -46.95 5.60 -16.10
C VAL A 315 -47.55 6.60 -15.13
N TYR A 316 -46.86 6.87 -14.03
CA TYR A 316 -47.20 7.90 -13.07
C TYR A 316 -46.34 9.14 -13.31
N ALA A 317 -46.93 10.32 -13.13
CA ALA A 317 -46.31 11.62 -13.25
C ALA A 317 -46.60 12.48 -12.02
N PHE A 318 -45.62 13.24 -11.57
CA PHE A 318 -45.76 14.20 -10.48
C PHE A 318 -44.76 15.35 -10.61
N GLY A 319 -45.12 16.53 -10.09
CA GLY A 319 -44.38 17.79 -10.23
C GLY A 319 -45.16 18.89 -10.94
N CYS A 320 -44.42 19.82 -11.53
CA CYS A 320 -44.94 20.96 -12.27
C CYS A 320 -45.73 20.51 -13.49
N ASN A 321 -46.83 21.18 -13.81
CA ASN A 321 -47.66 20.92 -14.98
C ASN A 321 -48.07 22.21 -15.71
N SER A 322 -47.35 23.32 -15.50
CA SER A 322 -47.69 24.61 -16.12
C SER A 322 -47.70 24.59 -17.65
N HIS A 323 -46.97 23.66 -18.25
CA HIS A 323 -46.92 23.44 -19.70
C HIS A 323 -47.46 22.06 -20.11
N GLY A 324 -48.20 21.37 -19.25
CA GLY A 324 -48.77 20.06 -19.56
C GLY A 324 -47.78 18.91 -19.47
N GLN A 325 -46.57 19.10 -18.93
CA GLN A 325 -45.49 18.11 -18.93
C GLN A 325 -45.81 16.80 -18.17
N LEU A 326 -46.88 16.77 -17.36
CA LEU A 326 -47.35 15.55 -16.69
C LEU A 326 -48.24 14.67 -17.59
N GLY A 327 -48.86 15.21 -18.64
CA GLY A 327 -49.67 14.41 -19.57
C GLY A 327 -50.96 13.83 -18.96
N THR A 328 -51.48 14.45 -17.91
CA THR A 328 -52.64 13.97 -17.13
C THR A 328 -53.97 14.47 -17.68
N GLY A 329 -53.96 15.44 -18.59
CA GLY A 329 -55.15 16.13 -19.10
C GLY A 329 -55.82 17.08 -18.10
N ILE A 330 -55.29 17.21 -16.88
CA ILE A 330 -55.76 18.16 -15.87
C ILE A 330 -54.88 19.41 -15.84
N LEU A 331 -55.47 20.54 -15.44
CA LEU A 331 -54.75 21.77 -15.15
C LEU A 331 -54.22 21.72 -13.71
N GLY A 332 -52.95 22.06 -13.51
CA GLY A 332 -52.32 22.15 -12.19
C GLY A 332 -51.30 21.04 -11.90
N ASP A 333 -50.42 21.34 -10.96
CA ASP A 333 -49.30 20.49 -10.54
C ASP A 333 -49.79 19.28 -9.72
N ALA A 334 -49.04 18.19 -9.74
CA ALA A 334 -49.35 16.98 -8.98
C ALA A 334 -48.30 16.72 -7.90
N ARG A 335 -48.73 16.72 -6.62
CA ARG A 335 -47.83 16.55 -5.47
C ARG A 335 -47.60 15.09 -5.07
N SER A 336 -48.41 14.19 -5.60
CA SER A 336 -48.29 12.74 -5.45
C SER A 336 -48.37 12.08 -6.84
N PRO A 337 -47.82 10.87 -7.01
CA PRO A 337 -47.84 10.13 -8.26
C PRO A 337 -49.25 10.03 -8.86
N PHE A 338 -49.45 10.61 -10.04
CA PHE A 338 -50.73 10.62 -10.73
C PHE A 338 -50.64 9.91 -12.09
N PRO A 339 -51.58 9.03 -12.46
CA PRO A 339 -51.54 8.32 -13.74
C PRO A 339 -51.56 9.26 -14.95
N VAL A 340 -50.62 9.06 -15.87
CA VAL A 340 -50.60 9.72 -17.19
C VAL A 340 -51.83 9.27 -18.00
N LYS A 341 -52.53 10.21 -18.63
CA LYS A 341 -53.76 9.93 -19.37
C LYS A 341 -53.43 9.28 -20.72
N ALA A 342 -53.43 7.96 -20.76
CA ALA A 342 -53.20 7.19 -21.98
C ALA A 342 -54.45 6.39 -22.37
N SER A 343 -55.41 7.08 -23.00
CA SER A 343 -56.73 6.55 -23.40
C SER A 343 -56.69 5.30 -24.31
N PHE A 344 -55.52 4.97 -24.88
CA PHE A 344 -55.29 3.86 -25.81
C PHE A 344 -54.34 2.78 -25.26
N LEU A 345 -53.66 3.01 -24.11
CA LEU A 345 -52.81 1.99 -23.47
C LEU A 345 -53.60 1.13 -22.47
N THR A 346 -54.67 1.69 -21.88
CA THR A 346 -55.55 0.99 -20.95
C THR A 346 -56.76 0.43 -21.70
N GLY A 347 -56.68 -0.84 -22.10
CA GLY A 347 -57.79 -1.57 -22.72
C GLY A 347 -59.00 -1.70 -21.78
N LYS A 348 -59.93 -0.75 -21.84
CA LYS A 348 -61.35 -0.93 -21.45
C LYS A 348 -62.28 -0.24 -22.45
N PHE A 349 -62.32 -0.74 -23.68
CA PHE A 349 -63.44 -0.51 -24.59
C PHE A 349 -63.82 -1.82 -25.27
N HIS A 350 -65.05 -2.29 -25.02
CA HIS A 350 -65.70 -3.30 -25.84
C HIS A 350 -65.92 -2.72 -27.25
N ARG A 351 -64.99 -2.98 -28.17
CA ARG A 351 -65.25 -3.08 -29.62
C ARG A 351 -64.06 -3.76 -30.31
N ARG A 352 -64.40 -4.60 -31.29
CA ARG A 352 -63.54 -5.57 -32.00
C ARG A 352 -62.17 -4.98 -32.42
N GLU A 353 -61.12 -5.76 -32.18
CA GLU A 353 -59.69 -5.54 -32.51
C GLU A 353 -58.92 -4.53 -31.64
N SER A 354 -58.79 -4.79 -30.34
CA SER A 354 -57.89 -4.03 -29.45
C SER A 354 -56.45 -4.53 -29.58
N LYS A 355 -55.61 -3.85 -30.36
CA LYS A 355 -54.15 -4.04 -30.36
C LYS A 355 -53.59 -3.71 -28.97
N GLN A 356 -52.92 -4.66 -28.32
CA GLN A 356 -52.28 -4.47 -27.03
C GLN A 356 -50.91 -3.79 -27.24
N TYR A 357 -50.68 -2.67 -26.54
CA TYR A 357 -49.45 -1.90 -26.63
C TYR A 357 -48.65 -2.01 -25.33
N THR A 358 -47.34 -2.18 -25.44
CA THR A 358 -46.43 -2.24 -24.29
C THR A 358 -45.56 -0.98 -24.27
N VAL A 359 -45.47 -0.33 -23.12
CA VAL A 359 -44.53 0.79 -22.91
C VAL A 359 -43.11 0.24 -22.95
N THR A 360 -42.25 0.82 -23.78
CA THR A 360 -40.85 0.38 -23.91
C THR A 360 -39.88 1.26 -23.14
N LYS A 361 -40.03 2.59 -23.22
CA LYS A 361 -39.16 3.56 -22.54
C LYS A 361 -39.90 4.87 -22.24
N ILE A 362 -39.77 5.39 -21.03
CA ILE A 362 -40.18 6.75 -20.65
C ILE A 362 -38.98 7.71 -20.74
N ILE A 363 -39.21 8.92 -21.29
CA ILE A 363 -38.19 9.96 -21.41
C ILE A 363 -38.79 11.31 -21.00
N CYS A 364 -38.03 12.12 -20.27
CA CYS A 364 -38.33 13.54 -20.14
C CYS A 364 -37.06 14.39 -20.08
N GLY A 365 -37.21 15.68 -20.37
CA GLY A 365 -36.18 16.69 -20.14
C GLY A 365 -36.71 18.08 -20.48
N GLY A 366 -36.16 19.11 -19.85
CA GLY A 366 -36.80 20.42 -19.83
C GLY A 366 -38.25 20.32 -19.34
N ASP A 367 -39.18 20.95 -20.06
CA ASP A 367 -40.61 21.00 -19.72
C ASP A 367 -41.47 20.11 -20.64
N HIS A 368 -40.92 19.01 -21.16
CA HIS A 368 -41.63 18.09 -22.06
C HIS A 368 -41.22 16.63 -21.86
N SER A 369 -42.08 15.73 -22.33
CA SER A 369 -42.00 14.29 -22.05
C SER A 369 -42.37 13.47 -23.29
N PHE A 370 -41.76 12.29 -23.40
CA PHE A 370 -42.00 11.31 -24.44
C PHE A 370 -42.22 9.91 -23.87
N LEU A 371 -43.00 9.10 -24.60
CA LEU A 371 -43.20 7.69 -24.30
C LEU A 371 -43.04 6.87 -25.57
N LEU A 372 -42.12 5.91 -25.52
CA LEU A 372 -41.95 4.90 -26.55
C LEU A 372 -42.81 3.70 -26.19
N TYR A 373 -43.50 3.16 -27.20
CA TYR A 373 -44.35 1.98 -27.05
C TYR A 373 -44.26 1.13 -28.32
N SER A 374 -44.44 -0.18 -28.17
CA SER A 374 -44.45 -1.16 -29.26
C SER A 374 -45.77 -1.93 -29.28
N ASN A 375 -46.12 -2.45 -30.45
CA ASN A 375 -47.24 -3.38 -30.64
C ASN A 375 -46.73 -4.84 -30.60
N GLU A 376 -47.60 -5.80 -30.29
CA GLU A 376 -47.24 -7.23 -30.19
C GLU A 376 -46.54 -7.79 -31.44
N GLN A 377 -46.86 -7.27 -32.63
CA GLN A 377 -46.25 -7.69 -33.90
C GLN A 377 -44.77 -7.31 -34.07
N THR A 378 -44.24 -6.40 -33.23
CA THR A 378 -42.88 -5.84 -33.35
C THR A 378 -41.90 -6.27 -32.23
N SER A 379 -42.36 -7.06 -31.26
CA SER A 379 -41.62 -7.71 -30.15
C SER A 379 -40.38 -6.99 -29.57
N VAL A 380 -40.40 -5.67 -29.38
CA VAL A 380 -39.35 -5.00 -28.58
C VAL A 380 -39.75 -5.10 -27.10
N PRO A 381 -38.94 -5.73 -26.23
CA PRO A 381 -39.26 -5.84 -24.81
C PRO A 381 -39.18 -4.47 -24.10
N SER A 382 -39.96 -4.30 -23.03
CA SER A 382 -39.82 -3.15 -22.13
C SER A 382 -38.44 -3.12 -21.51
N GLU A 383 -37.78 -1.96 -21.51
CA GLU A 383 -36.52 -1.80 -20.78
C GLU A 383 -36.79 -1.82 -19.27
N ASP A 384 -35.95 -2.50 -18.50
CA ASP A 384 -36.02 -2.48 -17.03
C ASP A 384 -34.72 -1.89 -16.50
N PHE A 385 -34.81 -0.69 -15.94
CA PHE A 385 -33.64 0.05 -15.45
C PHE A 385 -33.06 -0.60 -14.18
N ARG A 386 -33.74 -1.59 -13.60
CA ARG A 386 -33.22 -2.38 -12.47
C ARG A 386 -32.19 -3.43 -12.90
N VAL A 387 -32.16 -3.78 -14.18
CA VAL A 387 -31.22 -4.77 -14.73
C VAL A 387 -29.97 -4.08 -15.24
N ILE A 388 -28.88 -4.20 -14.47
CA ILE A 388 -27.59 -3.61 -14.82
C ILE A 388 -26.84 -4.53 -15.80
N ASN A 389 -26.42 -3.99 -16.94
CA ASN A 389 -25.53 -4.68 -17.88
C ASN A 389 -24.14 -4.03 -17.85
N ILE A 390 -23.18 -4.75 -17.24
CA ILE A 390 -21.79 -4.29 -17.10
C ILE A 390 -21.16 -3.97 -18.45
N GLY A 391 -21.44 -4.76 -19.50
CA GLY A 391 -20.88 -4.57 -20.84
C GLY A 391 -21.33 -3.29 -21.56
N LYS A 392 -22.40 -2.64 -21.06
CA LYS A 392 -22.83 -1.32 -21.54
C LYS A 392 -21.94 -0.20 -20.99
N SER A 393 -21.47 -0.28 -19.74
CA SER A 393 -20.69 0.79 -19.10
C SER A 393 -19.18 0.53 -19.16
N LEU A 394 -18.75 -0.69 -18.86
CA LEU A 394 -17.35 -1.10 -18.72
C LEU A 394 -17.05 -2.32 -19.61
N SER A 395 -15.77 -2.65 -19.75
CA SER A 395 -15.34 -3.83 -20.51
C SER A 395 -14.85 -4.94 -19.56
N PRO A 396 -15.75 -5.84 -19.10
CA PRO A 396 -15.37 -6.86 -18.14
C PRO A 396 -14.31 -7.82 -18.70
N ILE A 397 -13.48 -8.31 -17.81
CA ILE A 397 -12.33 -9.15 -18.07
C ILE A 397 -12.67 -10.54 -17.53
N ASN A 398 -12.98 -11.43 -18.47
CA ASN A 398 -13.30 -12.82 -18.22
C ASN A 398 -12.61 -13.68 -19.28
N TYR A 399 -12.78 -15.00 -19.19
CA TYR A 399 -12.15 -15.92 -20.13
C TYR A 399 -12.50 -15.61 -21.60
N GLU A 400 -13.77 -15.31 -21.88
CA GLU A 400 -14.24 -15.04 -23.24
C GLU A 400 -13.65 -13.75 -23.80
N SER A 401 -13.63 -12.66 -23.01
CA SER A 401 -13.06 -11.40 -23.45
C SER A 401 -11.55 -11.51 -23.63
N LEU A 402 -10.83 -12.19 -22.73
CA LEU A 402 -9.41 -12.48 -22.88
C LEU A 402 -9.10 -13.33 -24.11
N ASN A 403 -9.89 -14.39 -24.36
CA ASN A 403 -9.69 -15.23 -25.53
C ASN A 403 -10.03 -14.49 -26.83
N SER A 404 -11.03 -13.60 -26.81
CA SER A 404 -11.34 -12.71 -27.94
C SER A 404 -10.19 -11.75 -28.23
N LEU A 405 -9.62 -11.13 -27.19
CA LEU A 405 -8.46 -10.25 -27.31
C LEU A 405 -7.24 -11.03 -27.84
N ARG A 406 -7.04 -12.27 -27.37
CA ARG A 406 -6.03 -13.20 -27.88
C ARG A 406 -6.16 -13.45 -29.36
N LEU A 407 -7.35 -13.85 -29.82
CA LEU A 407 -7.59 -14.10 -31.24
C LEU A 407 -7.39 -12.82 -32.06
N LYS A 408 -7.84 -11.66 -31.59
CA LYS A 408 -7.64 -10.38 -32.29
C LYS A 408 -6.16 -10.04 -32.46
N LEU A 409 -5.33 -10.28 -31.45
CA LEU A 409 -3.88 -10.03 -31.51
C LEU A 409 -3.13 -11.06 -32.38
N MET A 410 -3.61 -12.30 -32.45
CA MET A 410 -3.01 -13.32 -33.33
C MET A 410 -3.23 -13.04 -34.82
N TYR A 411 -4.33 -12.37 -35.20
CA TYR A 411 -4.69 -12.14 -36.59
C TYR A 411 -4.55 -10.68 -37.08
N ASN A 412 -4.31 -9.71 -36.20
CA ASN A 412 -4.12 -8.30 -36.56
C ASN A 412 -2.89 -7.68 -35.89
N THR A 413 -2.08 -6.95 -36.69
CA THR A 413 -0.90 -6.19 -36.25
C THR A 413 -1.16 -4.68 -36.08
N ASP A 414 -2.41 -4.24 -36.12
CA ASP A 414 -2.75 -2.81 -35.99
C ASP A 414 -2.47 -2.26 -34.58
N SER A 415 -1.72 -1.15 -34.52
CA SER A 415 -1.33 -0.49 -33.27
C SER A 415 -2.51 0.02 -32.43
N SER A 416 -3.65 0.30 -33.05
CA SER A 416 -4.88 0.74 -32.38
C SER A 416 -5.49 -0.37 -31.50
N ILE A 417 -5.57 -1.59 -32.03
CA ILE A 417 -6.13 -2.76 -31.32
C ILE A 417 -5.28 -3.06 -30.09
N THR A 418 -3.95 -2.97 -30.23
CA THR A 418 -3.05 -3.24 -29.11
C THR A 418 -3.14 -2.18 -28.01
N ASN A 419 -3.27 -0.90 -28.36
CA ASN A 419 -3.52 0.15 -27.38
C ASN A 419 -4.86 -0.05 -26.65
N ASP A 420 -5.92 -0.47 -27.34
CA ASP A 420 -7.22 -0.75 -26.73
C ASP A 420 -7.15 -1.88 -25.70
N VAL A 421 -6.42 -2.96 -26.02
CA VAL A 421 -6.24 -4.09 -25.08
C VAL A 421 -5.41 -3.65 -23.86
N ILE A 422 -4.35 -2.86 -24.06
CA ILE A 422 -3.52 -2.32 -22.97
C ILE A 422 -4.38 -1.47 -22.03
N VAL A 423 -5.17 -0.54 -22.59
CA VAL A 423 -6.04 0.35 -21.81
C VAL A 423 -7.05 -0.47 -20.99
N GLN A 424 -7.68 -1.47 -21.60
CA GLN A 424 -8.65 -2.32 -20.91
C GLN A 424 -8.01 -3.14 -19.78
N LEU A 425 -6.87 -3.79 -20.02
CA LEU A 425 -6.19 -4.60 -19.00
C LEU A 425 -5.58 -3.74 -17.90
N SER A 426 -5.17 -2.50 -18.19
CA SER A 426 -4.66 -1.56 -17.18
C SER A 426 -5.75 -0.97 -16.27
N SER A 427 -7.03 -1.16 -16.60
CA SER A 427 -8.15 -0.56 -15.87
C SER A 427 -8.51 -1.30 -14.59
N THR A 428 -8.17 -0.72 -13.43
CA THR A 428 -8.62 -1.22 -12.12
C THR A 428 -10.16 -1.31 -12.03
N ALA A 429 -10.89 -0.39 -12.67
CA ALA A 429 -12.36 -0.41 -12.66
C ALA A 429 -12.92 -1.62 -13.42
N CYS A 430 -12.34 -1.99 -14.56
CA CYS A 430 -12.74 -3.18 -15.31
C CYS A 430 -12.47 -4.46 -14.50
N TRP A 431 -11.32 -4.54 -13.82
CA TRP A 431 -11.00 -5.65 -12.91
C TRP A 431 -12.00 -5.79 -11.78
N ASN A 432 -12.24 -4.70 -11.04
CA ASN A 432 -13.17 -4.69 -9.93
C ASN A 432 -14.60 -5.04 -10.39
N ALA A 433 -15.02 -4.57 -11.57
CA ALA A 433 -16.32 -4.89 -12.13
C ALA A 433 -16.49 -6.37 -12.49
N SER A 434 -15.40 -7.03 -12.92
CA SER A 434 -15.43 -8.41 -13.43
C SER A 434 -15.60 -9.44 -12.34
N PHE A 435 -15.17 -9.10 -11.13
CA PHE A 435 -15.14 -10.01 -10.00
C PHE A 435 -16.14 -9.64 -8.91
N LEU A 436 -17.13 -8.80 -9.18
CA LEU A 436 -18.17 -8.51 -8.19
C LEU A 436 -18.88 -9.80 -7.78
N ASP A 437 -19.03 -10.01 -6.48
CA ASP A 437 -19.75 -11.18 -5.96
C ASP A 437 -21.25 -10.99 -6.18
N GLN A 438 -21.74 -11.64 -7.23
CA GLN A 438 -23.15 -11.63 -7.60
C GLN A 438 -23.96 -12.68 -6.82
N SER A 439 -23.31 -13.57 -6.06
CA SER A 439 -24.02 -14.53 -5.22
C SER A 439 -24.75 -13.80 -4.08
N ASP A 440 -26.07 -13.93 -4.01
CA ASP A 440 -26.93 -13.27 -3.01
C ASP A 440 -26.75 -11.73 -2.87
N ASP A 441 -26.43 -11.03 -3.97
CA ASP A 441 -26.26 -9.56 -3.97
C ASP A 441 -25.23 -9.05 -2.94
N THR A 442 -24.25 -9.87 -2.54
CA THR A 442 -23.25 -9.51 -1.53
C THR A 442 -22.40 -8.31 -1.95
N HIS A 443 -22.17 -8.09 -3.25
CA HIS A 443 -21.52 -6.88 -3.76
C HIS A 443 -22.20 -5.57 -3.34
N PHE A 444 -23.51 -5.54 -3.07
CA PHE A 444 -24.18 -4.34 -2.51
C PHE A 444 -23.82 -4.07 -1.04
N LYS A 445 -23.27 -5.07 -0.32
CA LYS A 445 -22.84 -4.96 1.07
C LYS A 445 -21.38 -4.46 1.20
N THR A 446 -20.77 -4.04 0.10
CA THR A 446 -19.36 -3.62 0.04
C THR A 446 -19.02 -2.55 1.08
N ASN A 447 -17.99 -2.82 1.87
CA ASN A 447 -17.49 -1.96 2.92
C ASN A 447 -16.02 -2.29 3.24
N PRO A 448 -15.31 -1.48 4.04
CA PRO A 448 -13.91 -1.77 4.39
C PRO A 448 -13.63 -3.16 4.96
N LYS A 449 -14.63 -3.85 5.52
CA LYS A 449 -14.53 -5.23 6.03
C LYS A 449 -15.01 -6.30 5.04
N ILE A 450 -15.91 -5.95 4.11
CA ILE A 450 -16.49 -6.88 3.12
C ILE A 450 -16.16 -6.35 1.72
N PRO A 451 -15.23 -6.96 0.98
CA PRO A 451 -14.79 -6.46 -0.33
C PRO A 451 -15.88 -6.50 -1.40
N GLY A 452 -16.85 -7.42 -1.28
CA GLY A 452 -17.91 -7.60 -2.28
C GLY A 452 -17.42 -8.18 -3.61
N ILE A 453 -16.30 -8.92 -3.56
CA ILE A 453 -15.60 -9.52 -4.71
C ILE A 453 -15.60 -11.04 -4.55
N ASP A 454 -15.87 -11.78 -5.63
CA ASP A 454 -15.74 -13.23 -5.72
C ASP A 454 -14.28 -13.62 -5.92
N LEU A 455 -13.64 -13.97 -4.81
CA LEU A 455 -12.24 -14.38 -4.75
C LEU A 455 -11.97 -15.71 -5.47
N ASN A 456 -12.95 -16.60 -5.59
CA ASN A 456 -12.77 -17.84 -6.34
C ASN A 456 -12.68 -17.55 -7.84
N SER A 457 -13.54 -16.66 -8.34
CA SER A 457 -13.47 -16.18 -9.73
C SER A 457 -12.15 -15.48 -10.03
N VAL A 458 -11.63 -14.69 -9.09
CA VAL A 458 -10.26 -14.12 -9.18
C VAL A 458 -9.22 -15.23 -9.34
N ARG A 459 -9.19 -16.20 -8.42
CA ARG A 459 -8.22 -17.31 -8.45
C ARG A 459 -8.25 -18.07 -9.78
N MET A 460 -9.45 -18.46 -10.23
CA MET A 460 -9.65 -19.21 -11.48
C MET A 460 -9.15 -18.45 -12.71
N LEU A 461 -9.35 -17.13 -12.75
CA LEU A 461 -8.86 -16.32 -13.86
C LEU A 461 -7.34 -16.21 -13.86
N PHE A 462 -6.71 -16.02 -12.69
CA PHE A 462 -5.25 -15.98 -12.57
C PHE A 462 -4.60 -17.32 -12.92
N GLU A 463 -5.20 -18.45 -12.54
CA GLU A 463 -4.77 -19.77 -13.00
C GLU A 463 -4.86 -19.91 -14.52
N THR A 464 -5.89 -19.32 -15.13
CA THR A 464 -6.07 -19.34 -16.59
C THR A 464 -5.05 -18.47 -17.31
N LEU A 465 -4.77 -17.27 -16.78
CA LEU A 465 -3.72 -16.37 -17.29
C LEU A 465 -2.31 -17.00 -17.19
N SER A 466 -2.12 -17.92 -16.24
CA SER A 466 -0.85 -18.65 -16.06
C SER A 466 -0.63 -19.76 -17.11
N LYS A 467 -1.63 -20.08 -17.95
CA LYS A 467 -1.51 -21.11 -18.99
C LYS A 467 -0.68 -20.60 -20.18
N PRO A 468 0.13 -21.44 -20.85
CA PRO A 468 0.98 -21.05 -21.98
C PRO A 468 0.22 -20.34 -23.11
N ALA A 469 -1.03 -20.74 -23.36
CA ALA A 469 -1.90 -20.17 -24.39
C ALA A 469 -2.18 -18.67 -24.22
N PHE A 470 -2.11 -18.13 -22.99
CA PHE A 470 -2.29 -16.71 -22.69
C PHE A 470 -0.97 -15.99 -22.40
N SER A 471 0.14 -16.75 -22.27
CA SER A 471 1.44 -16.15 -22.01
C SER A 471 1.87 -15.29 -23.20
N GLU A 472 1.70 -15.75 -24.45
CA GLU A 472 2.03 -14.98 -25.67
C GLU A 472 1.26 -13.65 -25.77
N LEU A 473 -0.02 -13.61 -25.41
CA LEU A 473 -0.80 -12.36 -25.35
C LEU A 473 -0.19 -11.40 -24.33
N MET A 474 0.23 -11.92 -23.18
CA MET A 474 0.92 -11.11 -22.18
C MET A 474 2.32 -10.70 -22.61
N GLU A 475 3.03 -11.51 -23.39
CA GLU A 475 4.32 -11.15 -23.97
C GLU A 475 4.20 -10.04 -25.02
N GLN A 476 3.19 -10.08 -25.89
CA GLN A 476 2.94 -9.07 -26.94
C GLN A 476 2.44 -7.73 -26.36
N MET A 477 1.59 -7.77 -25.33
CA MET A 477 1.13 -6.59 -24.58
C MET A 477 2.28 -5.82 -23.93
N LEU A 478 3.27 -6.55 -23.42
CA LEU A 478 4.49 -6.01 -22.80
C LEU A 478 5.58 -5.69 -23.82
N LEU A 479 5.56 -6.23 -25.05
CA LEU A 479 6.47 -5.81 -26.12
C LEU A 479 6.19 -4.37 -26.62
N LEU A 480 4.93 -3.90 -26.55
CA LEU A 480 4.55 -2.52 -26.88
C LEU A 480 4.71 -1.51 -25.73
N LYS A 481 4.97 -2.01 -24.51
CA LYS A 481 5.55 -1.27 -23.38
C LYS A 481 6.61 -2.12 -22.67
N ILE A 482 7.73 -2.29 -23.38
CA ILE A 482 9.05 -2.70 -22.88
C ILE A 482 9.18 -4.15 -22.32
N SER A 483 10.13 -4.86 -22.94
CA SER A 483 10.62 -6.22 -22.72
C SER A 483 11.05 -6.57 -21.29
N CYS A 484 10.47 -7.63 -20.70
CA CYS A 484 10.97 -8.39 -19.53
C CYS A 484 10.46 -9.85 -19.61
N SER A 485 10.99 -10.79 -18.82
CA SER A 485 10.75 -12.25 -18.92
C SER A 485 9.51 -12.79 -18.18
N LEU A 486 9.04 -13.98 -18.59
CA LEU A 486 7.71 -14.58 -18.39
C LEU A 486 7.17 -14.66 -16.94
N GLN A 487 8.04 -14.71 -15.92
CA GLN A 487 7.64 -14.86 -14.49
C GLN A 487 7.39 -13.53 -13.77
N ILE A 488 7.83 -12.40 -14.32
CA ILE A 488 7.66 -11.05 -13.78
C ILE A 488 6.36 -10.39 -14.30
N LYS A 489 5.66 -11.02 -15.27
CA LYS A 489 4.57 -10.42 -16.05
C LYS A 489 3.18 -10.49 -15.38
N THR A 490 2.94 -11.45 -14.51
CA THR A 490 1.68 -11.61 -13.77
C THR A 490 1.60 -10.72 -12.51
N SER A 491 2.73 -10.20 -12.04
CA SER A 491 2.89 -9.50 -10.76
C SER A 491 2.71 -7.99 -10.81
N LEU A 492 3.15 -7.32 -11.89
CA LEU A 492 2.86 -5.90 -12.13
C LEU A 492 1.34 -5.62 -12.22
N PHE A 493 0.60 -6.65 -12.59
CA PHE A 493 -0.84 -6.64 -12.71
C PHE A 493 -1.56 -6.72 -11.36
N VAL A 494 -1.04 -7.59 -10.49
CA VAL A 494 -1.41 -7.68 -9.06
C VAL A 494 -1.06 -6.36 -8.37
N CYS A 495 0.07 -5.72 -8.67
CA CYS A 495 0.39 -4.38 -8.16
C CYS A 495 -0.72 -3.35 -8.48
N HIS A 496 -1.31 -3.36 -9.68
CA HIS A 496 -2.39 -2.41 -10.03
C HIS A 496 -3.75 -2.74 -9.41
N LEU A 497 -4.06 -4.03 -9.20
CA LEU A 497 -5.28 -4.46 -8.50
C LEU A 497 -5.23 -4.08 -7.00
N PHE A 498 -4.07 -4.20 -6.36
CA PHE A 498 -3.94 -4.06 -4.90
C PHE A 498 -3.37 -2.71 -4.41
N SER A 499 -2.97 -1.81 -5.31
CA SER A 499 -2.52 -0.44 -4.98
C SER A 499 -3.65 0.60 -4.92
N SER A 500 -4.90 0.23 -5.21
CA SER A 500 -6.03 1.17 -5.15
C SER A 500 -6.44 1.46 -3.70
N PRO A 501 -6.67 2.75 -3.33
CA PRO A 501 -7.05 3.16 -1.97
C PRO A 501 -8.42 2.63 -1.51
N PHE A 502 -9.19 1.97 -2.38
CA PHE A 502 -10.46 1.32 -2.01
C PHE A 502 -10.32 -0.12 -1.50
N CYS A 503 -9.13 -0.73 -1.58
CA CYS A 503 -8.86 -2.03 -0.98
C CYS A 503 -8.43 -1.90 0.50
N VAL A 504 -9.28 -1.25 1.31
CA VAL A 504 -9.10 -1.18 2.78
C VAL A 504 -9.15 -2.58 3.41
N SER A 505 -9.61 -3.60 2.67
CA SER A 505 -9.63 -5.01 3.09
C SER A 505 -8.42 -5.85 2.66
N ALA A 506 -7.45 -5.30 1.93
CA ALA A 506 -6.31 -6.10 1.46
C ALA A 506 -5.48 -6.65 2.64
N ASP A 507 -5.26 -5.85 3.70
CA ASP A 507 -4.46 -6.25 4.87
C ASP A 507 -5.06 -7.45 5.62
N ASN A 508 -6.39 -7.49 5.77
CA ASN A 508 -7.07 -8.63 6.39
C ASN A 508 -7.10 -9.86 5.47
N TRP A 509 -7.15 -9.65 4.15
CA TRP A 509 -7.11 -10.75 3.19
C TRP A 509 -5.74 -11.43 3.20
N TRP A 510 -4.66 -10.65 3.17
CA TRP A 510 -3.30 -11.18 3.20
C TRP A 510 -3.03 -12.06 4.43
N CYS A 511 -3.69 -11.81 5.56
CA CYS A 511 -3.61 -12.65 6.77
C CYS A 511 -4.31 -14.02 6.64
N ILE A 512 -5.21 -14.19 5.67
CA ILE A 512 -6.04 -15.40 5.47
C ILE A 512 -5.53 -16.22 4.28
N VAL A 513 -4.61 -15.68 3.49
CA VAL A 513 -4.02 -16.36 2.34
C VAL A 513 -3.17 -17.54 2.79
N ASP A 514 -3.23 -18.64 2.02
CA ASP A 514 -2.41 -19.82 2.25
C ASP A 514 -0.90 -19.46 2.23
N GLY A 515 -0.14 -20.01 3.18
CA GLY A 515 1.28 -19.71 3.35
C GLY A 515 2.13 -20.00 2.09
N SER A 516 1.74 -20.98 1.26
CA SER A 516 2.46 -21.29 0.02
C SER A 516 2.27 -20.20 -1.05
N VAL A 517 1.07 -19.64 -1.15
CA VAL A 517 0.75 -18.54 -2.07
C VAL A 517 1.45 -17.26 -1.60
N PHE A 518 1.40 -16.99 -0.29
CA PHE A 518 2.09 -15.85 0.31
C PHE A 518 3.61 -15.90 0.04
N THR A 519 4.23 -17.07 0.22
CA THR A 519 5.66 -17.29 -0.04
C THR A 519 6.01 -17.00 -1.49
N ARG A 520 5.25 -17.54 -2.45
CA ARG A 520 5.49 -17.31 -3.89
C ARG A 520 5.40 -15.83 -4.25
N MET A 521 4.50 -15.08 -3.62
CA MET A 521 4.39 -13.64 -3.85
C MET A 521 5.59 -12.87 -3.33
N VAL A 522 6.06 -13.17 -2.11
CA VAL A 522 7.27 -12.53 -1.55
C VAL A 522 8.47 -12.79 -2.46
N ASP A 523 8.72 -14.04 -2.86
CA ASP A 523 9.84 -14.40 -3.74
C ASP A 523 9.77 -13.71 -5.11
N MET A 524 8.57 -13.59 -5.65
CA MET A 524 8.30 -12.93 -6.91
C MET A 524 8.64 -11.43 -6.84
N TYR A 525 8.17 -10.70 -5.83
CA TYR A 525 8.47 -9.28 -5.70
C TYR A 525 9.96 -9.01 -5.41
N LYS A 526 10.62 -9.89 -4.64
CA LYS A 526 12.07 -9.84 -4.47
C LYS A 526 12.81 -9.96 -5.80
N SER A 527 12.38 -10.89 -6.65
CA SER A 527 12.98 -11.09 -7.98
C SER A 527 12.82 -9.85 -8.88
N ILE A 528 11.71 -9.11 -8.75
CA ILE A 528 11.49 -7.84 -9.46
C ILE A 528 12.48 -6.77 -8.98
N VAL A 529 12.68 -6.65 -7.67
CA VAL A 529 13.66 -5.70 -7.10
C VAL A 529 15.06 -5.99 -7.65
N VAL A 530 15.50 -7.26 -7.63
CA VAL A 530 16.81 -7.67 -8.18
C VAL A 530 16.91 -7.37 -9.68
N PHE A 531 15.86 -7.66 -10.45
CA PHE A 531 15.82 -7.36 -11.88
C PHE A 531 15.95 -5.86 -12.17
N MET A 532 15.24 -5.01 -11.42
CA MET A 532 15.32 -3.56 -11.57
C MET A 532 16.75 -3.08 -11.30
N LEU A 533 17.39 -3.59 -10.24
CA LEU A 533 18.77 -3.24 -9.85
C LEU A 533 19.83 -3.70 -10.86
N THR A 534 19.69 -4.87 -11.48
CA THR A 534 20.69 -5.46 -12.38
C THR A 534 20.59 -5.02 -13.85
N GLY A 535 19.39 -4.73 -14.35
CA GLY A 535 19.19 -4.50 -15.79
C GLY A 535 18.05 -3.56 -16.18
N GLY A 536 17.29 -3.01 -15.24
CA GLY A 536 16.15 -2.15 -15.56
C GLY A 536 16.53 -0.76 -16.07
N LYS A 537 17.72 -0.23 -15.71
CA LYS A 537 18.19 1.11 -16.11
C LYS A 537 18.41 1.29 -17.61
N THR A 538 18.73 0.22 -18.34
CA THR A 538 18.99 0.25 -19.79
C THR A 538 17.74 -0.03 -20.63
N VAL A 539 16.69 -0.56 -20.01
CA VAL A 539 15.50 -1.11 -20.69
C VAL A 539 14.27 -0.22 -20.51
N LEU A 540 14.14 0.49 -19.39
CA LEU A 540 12.95 1.31 -19.05
C LEU A 540 13.16 2.81 -19.32
N VAL A 541 12.10 3.51 -19.75
CA VAL A 541 12.10 4.99 -19.81
C VAL A 541 12.27 5.54 -18.38
N PRO A 542 13.23 6.46 -18.13
CA PRO A 542 13.62 6.88 -16.77
C PRO A 542 12.46 7.29 -15.85
N MET A 543 11.45 7.99 -16.39
CA MET A 543 10.28 8.46 -15.62
C MET A 543 9.38 7.35 -15.06
N PHE A 544 9.35 6.18 -15.71
CA PHE A 544 8.50 5.07 -15.30
C PHE A 544 9.23 4.11 -14.36
N TYR A 545 10.54 3.96 -14.54
CA TYR A 545 11.39 3.09 -13.72
C TYR A 545 11.24 3.38 -12.22
N GLU A 546 11.37 4.63 -11.80
CA GLU A 546 11.32 5.00 -10.37
C GLU A 546 9.94 4.78 -9.75
N ASN A 547 8.87 5.08 -10.49
CA ASN A 547 7.50 4.86 -10.01
C ASN A 547 7.18 3.38 -9.79
N TYR A 548 7.64 2.51 -10.70
CA TYR A 548 7.46 1.05 -10.56
C TYR A 548 8.33 0.45 -9.45
N PHE A 549 9.57 0.93 -9.33
CA PHE A 549 10.47 0.50 -8.28
C PHE A 549 9.91 0.84 -6.90
N LEU A 550 9.46 2.08 -6.70
CA LEU A 550 8.84 2.53 -5.46
C LEU A 550 7.53 1.77 -5.16
N ALA A 551 6.68 1.52 -6.15
CA ALA A 551 5.45 0.75 -5.96
C ALA A 551 5.74 -0.69 -5.51
N THR A 552 6.78 -1.31 -6.07
CA THR A 552 7.19 -2.68 -5.70
C THR A 552 7.69 -2.74 -4.26
N LEU A 553 8.52 -1.78 -3.83
CA LEU A 553 9.02 -1.69 -2.46
C LEU A 553 7.90 -1.45 -1.45
N ARG A 554 6.95 -0.54 -1.75
CA ARG A 554 5.77 -0.30 -0.90
C ARG A 554 4.88 -1.53 -0.75
N LEU A 555 4.78 -2.36 -1.80
CA LEU A 555 4.00 -3.59 -1.73
C LEU A 555 4.70 -4.65 -0.88
N LEU A 556 6.02 -4.80 -1.02
CA LEU A 556 6.83 -5.64 -0.13
C LEU A 556 6.72 -5.19 1.33
N GLU A 557 6.72 -3.88 1.59
CA GLU A 557 6.50 -3.32 2.93
C GLU A 557 5.12 -3.70 3.50
N LYS A 558 4.08 -3.67 2.65
CA LYS A 558 2.73 -4.07 3.03
C LYS A 558 2.66 -5.57 3.35
N LEU A 559 3.25 -6.42 2.52
CA LEU A 559 3.35 -7.86 2.79
C LEU A 559 4.12 -8.13 4.09
N HIS A 560 5.21 -7.40 4.32
CA HIS A 560 5.97 -7.50 5.56
C HIS A 560 5.11 -7.16 6.79
N LYS A 561 4.36 -6.04 6.76
CA LYS A 561 3.43 -5.64 7.84
C LYS A 561 2.32 -6.67 8.11
N VAL A 562 1.84 -7.35 7.07
CA VAL A 562 0.88 -8.47 7.24
C VAL A 562 1.58 -9.65 7.90
N ASN A 563 2.78 -10.00 7.46
CA ASN A 563 3.52 -11.12 8.01
C ASN A 563 3.84 -10.95 9.50
N LEU A 564 4.05 -9.71 9.97
CA LEU A 564 4.19 -9.42 11.41
C LEU A 564 2.94 -9.80 12.23
N LYS A 565 1.76 -9.86 11.61
CA LYS A 565 0.50 -10.24 12.27
C LYS A 565 0.15 -11.71 12.09
N ALA A 566 0.32 -12.25 10.88
CA ALA A 566 -0.14 -13.59 10.51
C ALA A 566 0.94 -14.67 10.54
N GLN A 567 2.23 -14.27 10.59
CA GLN A 567 3.40 -15.16 10.67
C GLN A 567 3.40 -16.28 9.60
N HIS A 568 3.06 -15.94 8.35
CA HIS A 568 3.04 -16.90 7.24
C HIS A 568 4.44 -17.43 6.88
N VAL A 569 5.46 -16.58 6.98
CA VAL A 569 6.87 -16.90 6.66
C VAL A 569 7.81 -16.31 7.70
N GLU A 570 9.02 -16.87 7.80
CA GLU A 570 10.07 -16.31 8.63
C GLU A 570 10.52 -14.93 8.14
N TYR A 571 10.92 -14.04 9.07
CA TYR A 571 11.40 -12.69 8.76
C TYR A 571 12.54 -12.69 7.72
N ASN A 572 13.48 -13.63 7.87
CA ASN A 572 14.65 -13.77 7.01
C ASN A 572 14.31 -14.05 5.54
N ARG A 573 13.09 -14.55 5.26
CA ARG A 573 12.65 -14.79 3.88
C ARG A 573 12.48 -13.50 3.09
N PHE A 574 12.29 -12.37 3.76
CA PHE A 574 12.19 -11.06 3.09
C PHE A 574 13.54 -10.50 2.65
N TYR A 575 14.67 -11.00 3.17
CA TYR A 575 15.99 -10.53 2.77
C TYR A 575 16.28 -10.76 1.29
N ILE A 576 16.90 -9.78 0.65
CA ILE A 576 17.39 -9.85 -0.72
C ILE A 576 18.92 -9.84 -0.66
N PRO A 577 19.59 -11.02 -0.69
CA PRO A 577 21.03 -11.12 -0.52
C PRO A 577 21.83 -10.36 -1.59
N ASP A 578 21.30 -10.28 -2.82
CA ASP A 578 21.97 -9.66 -3.95
C ASP A 578 22.20 -8.16 -3.75
N ILE A 579 21.42 -7.48 -2.90
CA ILE A 579 21.54 -6.03 -2.67
C ILE A 579 22.96 -5.66 -2.23
N THR A 580 23.58 -6.43 -1.34
CA THR A 580 24.94 -6.15 -0.83
C THR A 580 26.00 -6.17 -1.95
N SER A 581 25.74 -6.87 -3.06
CA SER A 581 26.64 -6.93 -4.21
C SER A 581 26.31 -5.92 -5.31
N LEU A 582 25.05 -5.46 -5.38
CA LEU A 582 24.53 -4.62 -6.46
C LEU A 582 24.48 -3.14 -6.11
N VAL A 583 24.43 -2.80 -4.83
CA VAL A 583 24.25 -1.44 -4.33
C VAL A 583 25.33 -1.12 -3.32
N ASP A 584 25.93 0.07 -3.46
CA ASP A 584 26.78 0.63 -2.41
C ASP A 584 25.90 1.08 -1.24
N ILE A 585 25.86 0.25 -0.20
CA ILE A 585 25.08 0.48 1.02
C ILE A 585 25.56 1.74 1.76
N GLN A 586 26.86 2.07 1.69
CA GLN A 586 27.40 3.24 2.37
C GLN A 586 26.85 4.52 1.72
N GLU A 587 26.86 4.59 0.39
CA GLU A 587 26.34 5.73 -0.36
C GLU A 587 24.81 5.88 -0.21
N ASP A 588 24.05 4.78 -0.27
CA ASP A 588 22.59 4.78 -0.08
C ASP A 588 22.20 5.22 1.33
N TYR A 589 22.94 4.76 2.35
CA TYR A 589 22.75 5.18 3.74
C TYR A 589 22.99 6.68 3.92
N LEU A 590 24.06 7.23 3.35
CA LEU A 590 24.35 8.67 3.42
C LEU A 590 23.26 9.50 2.75
N LYS A 591 22.75 9.08 1.58
CA LYS A 591 21.61 9.74 0.91
C LYS A 591 20.35 9.69 1.76
N TRP A 592 20.07 8.55 2.38
CA TRP A 592 18.92 8.39 3.28
C TRP A 592 19.05 9.27 4.54
N PHE A 593 20.21 9.26 5.19
CA PHE A 593 20.50 10.07 6.37
C PHE A 593 20.36 11.57 6.07
N LEU A 594 20.95 12.04 4.96
CA LEU A 594 20.84 13.44 4.53
C LEU A 594 19.40 13.84 4.17
N SER A 595 18.62 12.92 3.57
CA SER A 595 17.22 13.18 3.24
C SER A 595 16.34 13.37 4.48
N LYS A 596 16.68 12.72 5.59
CA LYS A 596 16.00 12.87 6.89
C LYS A 596 16.43 14.12 7.66
N ALA A 597 17.67 14.57 7.49
CA ALA A 597 18.24 15.67 8.26
C ALA A 597 17.81 17.09 7.79
N GLU A 598 16.95 17.21 6.78
CA GLU A 598 16.49 18.49 6.18
C GLU A 598 17.61 19.50 5.85
N ILE A 599 18.84 19.04 5.58
CA ILE A 599 19.91 19.93 5.13
C ILE A 599 19.67 20.22 3.65
N LYS A 600 18.96 21.32 3.35
CA LYS A 600 18.96 21.95 2.02
C LYS A 600 20.37 22.43 1.71
N VAL A 601 21.24 21.54 1.24
CA VAL A 601 22.52 21.91 0.65
C VAL A 601 22.18 22.70 -0.61
N GLY A 602 22.44 24.01 -0.58
CA GLY A 602 22.30 24.90 -1.71
C GLY A 602 23.18 24.44 -2.86
N SER A 603 22.59 23.65 -3.76
CA SER A 603 23.12 23.38 -5.08
C SER A 603 22.00 23.67 -6.09
N SER A 604 22.40 24.32 -7.18
CA SER A 604 21.53 24.91 -8.20
C SER A 604 20.55 23.89 -8.80
N PRO A 605 19.36 24.32 -9.26
CA PRO A 605 18.38 23.42 -9.84
C PRO A 605 18.81 23.03 -11.26
N SER A 606 19.59 21.96 -11.39
CA SER A 606 19.81 21.27 -12.66
C SER A 606 19.14 19.90 -12.64
N GLN A 607 17.96 19.85 -13.27
CA GLN A 607 17.31 18.69 -13.90
C GLN A 607 17.29 17.35 -13.15
N SER A 608 16.42 17.23 -12.14
CA SER A 608 15.46 16.11 -11.96
C SER A 608 14.68 16.29 -10.66
N ASP A 609 13.48 16.88 -10.73
CA ASP A 609 12.56 17.04 -9.59
C ASP A 609 11.87 15.70 -9.20
N PHE A 610 12.66 14.69 -8.80
CA PHE A 610 12.13 13.47 -8.17
C PHE A 610 13.08 12.99 -7.05
N PRO A 611 12.58 12.66 -5.84
CA PRO A 611 13.42 12.16 -4.76
C PRO A 611 13.90 10.74 -5.08
N ALA A 612 15.22 10.53 -5.08
CA ALA A 612 15.83 9.22 -5.27
C ALA A 612 15.26 8.20 -4.26
N VAL A 613 14.95 6.99 -4.74
CA VAL A 613 14.42 5.90 -3.90
C VAL A 613 15.56 5.30 -3.08
N ASN A 614 15.56 5.51 -1.77
CA ASN A 614 16.56 4.96 -0.85
C ASN A 614 16.14 3.58 -0.35
N LEU A 615 16.99 2.56 -0.53
CA LEU A 615 16.73 1.19 -0.07
C LEU A 615 16.88 1.06 1.46
N CYS A 616 17.75 1.86 2.06
CA CYS A 616 17.91 1.96 3.52
C CYS A 616 16.60 2.35 4.26
N ALA A 617 15.62 2.93 3.56
CA ALA A 617 14.30 3.20 4.12
C ALA A 617 13.45 1.92 4.34
N TYR A 618 13.87 0.77 3.79
CA TYR A 618 13.15 -0.51 3.82
C TYR A 618 13.98 -1.60 4.51
N PRO A 619 14.28 -1.53 5.83
CA PRO A 619 15.26 -2.38 6.49
C PRO A 619 14.94 -3.89 6.46
N PHE A 620 13.69 -4.29 6.26
CA PHE A 620 13.29 -5.70 6.19
C PHE A 620 13.78 -6.45 4.94
N ILE A 621 14.23 -5.73 3.89
CA ILE A 621 14.84 -6.35 2.70
C ILE A 621 16.36 -6.53 2.84
N LEU A 622 16.97 -5.84 3.81
CA LEU A 622 18.41 -5.84 4.04
C LEU A 622 18.79 -6.98 4.99
N ASN A 623 19.81 -7.74 4.63
CA ASN A 623 20.36 -8.79 5.50
C ASN A 623 21.23 -8.18 6.61
N ALA A 624 21.63 -9.01 7.58
CA ALA A 624 22.46 -8.58 8.71
C ALA A 624 23.78 -7.93 8.28
N LYS A 625 24.44 -8.44 7.22
CA LYS A 625 25.70 -7.89 6.68
C LYS A 625 25.54 -6.46 6.16
N ALA A 626 24.47 -6.19 5.41
CA ALA A 626 24.15 -4.85 4.91
C ALA A 626 23.86 -3.90 6.07
N LYS A 627 23.07 -4.32 7.06
CA LYS A 627 22.77 -3.51 8.24
C LYS A 627 24.01 -3.21 9.08
N THR A 628 24.92 -4.16 9.27
CA THR A 628 26.20 -3.91 9.94
C THR A 628 27.04 -2.88 9.19
N THR A 629 27.06 -2.95 7.85
CA THR A 629 27.73 -1.93 7.02
C THR A 629 27.13 -0.54 7.25
N MET A 630 25.80 -0.43 7.36
CA MET A 630 25.12 0.83 7.68
C MET A 630 25.52 1.36 9.07
N LEU A 631 25.56 0.49 10.09
CA LEU A 631 25.96 0.88 11.44
C LEU A 631 27.43 1.32 11.51
N GLN A 632 28.33 0.62 10.82
CA GLN A 632 29.74 1.02 10.73
C GLN A 632 29.88 2.38 10.04
N THR A 633 29.12 2.61 8.97
CA THR A 633 29.10 3.90 8.25
C THR A 633 28.56 5.02 9.16
N ASP A 634 27.52 4.76 9.94
CA ASP A 634 27.02 5.71 10.95
C ASP A 634 28.06 5.98 12.04
N ALA A 635 28.71 4.95 12.58
CA ALA A 635 29.78 5.10 13.57
C ALA A 635 30.93 5.97 13.03
N GLU A 636 31.42 5.70 11.83
CA GLU A 636 32.46 6.50 11.17
C GLU A 636 32.03 7.95 10.96
N LEU A 637 30.79 8.17 10.51
CA LEU A 637 30.22 9.51 10.32
C LEU A 637 30.13 10.27 11.65
N GLN A 638 29.63 9.64 12.70
CA GLN A 638 29.52 10.22 14.05
C GLN A 638 30.91 10.55 14.62
N MET A 639 31.90 9.66 14.42
CA MET A 639 33.29 9.91 14.81
C MET A 639 33.88 11.13 14.08
N GLN A 640 33.69 11.22 12.77
CA GLN A 640 34.16 12.36 11.98
C GLN A 640 33.49 13.67 12.41
N MET A 641 32.18 13.64 12.69
CA MET A 641 31.45 14.80 13.21
C MET A 641 31.97 15.24 14.59
N ALA A 642 32.27 14.30 15.50
CA ALA A 642 32.83 14.59 16.81
C ALA A 642 34.25 15.19 16.72
N VAL A 643 35.10 14.64 15.84
CA VAL A 643 36.45 15.18 15.56
C VAL A 643 36.37 16.59 14.97
N SER A 644 35.51 16.79 13.97
CA SER A 644 35.31 18.11 13.37
C SER A 644 34.78 19.12 14.39
N GLY A 645 33.87 18.72 15.27
CA GLY A 645 33.37 19.55 16.36
C GLY A 645 34.46 19.93 17.37
N ALA A 646 35.32 18.98 17.76
CA ALA A 646 36.48 19.23 18.62
C ALA A 646 37.49 20.17 17.96
N ASN A 647 37.79 19.97 16.67
CA ASN A 647 38.69 20.84 15.92
C ASN A 647 38.14 22.26 15.78
N LEU A 648 36.84 22.42 15.48
CA LEU A 648 36.19 23.72 15.42
C LEU A 648 36.22 24.42 16.77
N HIS A 649 35.97 23.69 17.86
CA HIS A 649 36.10 24.20 19.22
C HIS A 649 37.54 24.63 19.53
N ASN A 650 38.54 23.86 19.13
CA ASN A 650 39.96 24.21 19.33
C ASN A 650 40.36 25.46 18.55
N VAL A 651 39.89 25.59 17.31
CA VAL A 651 40.08 26.81 16.51
C VAL A 651 39.39 27.99 17.19
N PHE A 652 38.18 27.80 17.72
CA PHE A 652 37.49 28.83 18.49
C PHE A 652 38.27 29.22 19.76
N MET A 653 38.75 28.26 20.56
CA MET A 653 39.54 28.52 21.77
C MET A 653 40.88 29.19 21.47
N LEU A 654 41.49 28.88 20.33
CA LEU A 654 42.68 29.58 19.84
C LEU A 654 42.35 31.04 19.50
N LEU A 655 41.19 31.30 18.89
CA LEU A 655 40.71 32.65 18.57
C LEU A 655 40.29 33.45 19.81
N THR A 656 39.80 32.79 20.87
CA THR A 656 39.45 33.44 22.16
C THR A 656 40.62 33.56 23.14
N LEU A 657 41.84 33.15 22.75
CA LEU A 657 43.06 33.18 23.57
C LEU A 657 43.00 32.30 24.83
N GLU A 658 42.21 31.22 24.80
CA GLU A 658 42.09 30.23 25.89
C GLU A 658 42.57 28.83 25.45
N PRO A 659 43.83 28.68 25.00
CA PRO A 659 44.31 27.41 24.41
C PRO A 659 44.35 26.24 25.40
N HIS A 660 44.27 26.51 26.71
CA HIS A 660 44.25 25.50 27.76
C HIS A 660 42.91 24.75 27.85
N LEU A 661 41.86 25.25 27.21
CA LEU A 661 40.54 24.59 27.12
C LEU A 661 40.37 23.77 25.83
N ALA A 662 41.44 23.58 25.05
CA ALA A 662 41.41 22.76 23.84
C ALA A 662 41.03 21.31 24.16
N ARG A 663 40.13 20.75 23.34
CA ARG A 663 39.65 19.37 23.41
C ARG A 663 40.50 18.45 22.52
N ASN A 664 40.87 17.29 23.04
CA ASN A 664 41.55 16.27 22.24
C ASN A 664 40.59 15.73 21.15
N PRO A 665 41.01 15.59 19.87
CA PRO A 665 40.19 14.98 18.83
C PRO A 665 39.98 13.47 19.00
N TYR A 666 40.78 12.81 19.85
CA TYR A 666 40.66 11.38 20.16
C TYR A 666 40.12 11.17 21.58
N LEU A 667 39.45 10.03 21.79
CA LEU A 667 39.17 9.49 23.12
C LEU A 667 40.38 8.67 23.55
N VAL A 668 41.20 9.20 24.46
CA VAL A 668 42.44 8.53 24.89
C VAL A 668 42.24 7.93 26.27
N LEU A 669 42.46 6.62 26.39
CA LEU A 669 42.39 5.91 27.67
C LEU A 669 43.79 5.46 28.09
N HIS A 670 44.25 5.97 29.23
CA HIS A 670 45.50 5.56 29.88
C HIS A 670 45.20 4.51 30.95
N VAL A 671 45.71 3.29 30.75
CA VAL A 671 45.38 2.15 31.61
C VAL A 671 46.61 1.32 31.95
N ARG A 672 46.65 0.77 33.16
CA ARG A 672 47.69 -0.19 33.57
C ARG A 672 47.14 -1.60 33.54
N ARG A 673 47.92 -2.57 33.05
CA ARG A 673 47.51 -4.00 33.00
C ARG A 673 47.08 -4.56 34.37
N SER A 674 47.70 -4.11 35.45
CA SER A 674 47.38 -4.55 36.82
C SER A 674 46.14 -3.90 37.43
N HIS A 675 45.59 -2.86 36.80
CA HIS A 675 44.48 -2.05 37.34
C HIS A 675 43.51 -1.63 36.21
N LEU A 676 43.27 -2.52 35.25
CA LEU A 676 42.48 -2.26 34.03
C LEU A 676 41.12 -1.64 34.33
N VAL A 677 40.36 -2.29 35.20
CA VAL A 677 38.99 -1.90 35.54
C VAL A 677 38.93 -0.53 36.23
N SER A 678 39.78 -0.30 37.23
CA SER A 678 39.73 0.93 38.04
C SER A 678 40.26 2.15 37.29
N ASP A 679 41.30 1.98 36.46
CA ASP A 679 41.81 3.05 35.60
C ASP A 679 40.78 3.40 34.52
N THR A 680 40.13 2.41 33.90
CA THR A 680 39.08 2.62 32.91
C THR A 680 37.88 3.38 33.49
N LEU A 681 37.43 3.01 34.69
CA LEU A 681 36.36 3.72 35.42
C LEU A 681 36.71 5.20 35.64
N ARG A 682 37.93 5.47 36.09
CA ARG A 682 38.39 6.84 36.36
C ARG A 682 38.45 7.68 35.08
N GLU A 683 38.94 7.11 33.98
CA GLU A 683 39.04 7.83 32.71
C GLU A 683 37.65 8.10 32.11
N LEU A 684 36.78 7.08 32.01
CA LEU A 684 35.48 7.23 31.34
C LEU A 684 34.50 8.14 32.09
N THR A 685 34.66 8.31 33.41
CA THR A 685 33.85 9.26 34.19
C THR A 685 34.22 10.73 33.93
N MET A 686 35.41 11.00 33.39
CA MET A 686 35.86 12.37 33.07
C MET A 686 35.38 12.86 31.69
N TYR A 687 34.99 11.96 30.79
CA TYR A 687 34.62 12.28 29.42
C TYR A 687 33.13 12.62 29.27
N SER A 688 32.82 13.57 28.38
CA SER A 688 31.43 13.90 28.03
C SER A 688 30.88 12.96 26.97
N ASP A 689 29.55 12.95 26.81
CA ASP A 689 28.82 12.10 25.86
C ASP A 689 29.32 12.25 24.41
N VAL A 690 29.73 13.46 24.02
CA VAL A 690 30.29 13.74 22.69
C VAL A 690 31.70 13.18 22.54
N ASP A 691 32.46 13.13 23.62
CA ASP A 691 33.83 12.62 23.60
C ASP A 691 33.87 11.09 23.46
N LEU A 692 32.86 10.38 23.99
CA LEU A 692 32.72 8.93 23.83
C LEU A 692 32.52 8.47 22.38
N LYS A 693 32.08 9.38 21.50
CA LYS A 693 31.89 9.13 20.08
C LYS A 693 33.13 9.44 19.24
N LYS A 694 34.24 9.87 19.83
CA LYS A 694 35.50 10.09 19.13
C LYS A 694 36.22 8.77 18.87
N PRO A 695 37.14 8.71 17.88
CA PRO A 695 37.98 7.53 17.69
C PRO A 695 38.76 7.20 18.97
N LEU A 696 38.66 5.93 19.40
CA LEU A 696 39.26 5.42 20.62
C LEU A 696 40.76 5.14 20.39
N LYS A 697 41.59 5.53 21.36
CA LYS A 697 43.01 5.19 21.42
C LYS A 697 43.35 4.71 22.82
N VAL A 698 43.87 3.48 22.92
CA VAL A 698 44.24 2.89 24.21
C VAL A 698 45.76 2.91 24.37
N ILE A 699 46.22 3.34 25.54
CA ILE A 699 47.64 3.41 25.90
C ILE A 699 47.87 2.64 27.19
N PHE A 700 48.67 1.58 27.13
CA PHE A 700 49.17 0.88 28.31
C PHE A 700 50.37 1.63 28.89
N ASP A 701 50.25 2.10 30.13
CA ASP A 701 51.30 2.89 30.75
C ASP A 701 52.58 2.07 30.93
N GLY A 702 53.69 2.57 30.36
CA GLY A 702 54.99 1.92 30.38
C GLY A 702 55.32 1.04 29.16
N GLU A 703 54.43 0.99 28.15
CA GLU A 703 54.64 0.23 26.90
C GLU A 703 54.81 1.16 25.69
N GLU A 704 55.86 0.95 24.89
CA GLU A 704 56.05 1.65 23.60
C GLU A 704 55.24 0.96 22.48
N ALA A 705 53.91 0.96 22.59
CA ALA A 705 53.02 0.43 21.56
C ALA A 705 52.33 1.56 20.78
N VAL A 706 52.34 1.48 19.45
CA VAL A 706 51.54 2.36 18.58
C VAL A 706 50.20 1.67 18.33
N ASP A 707 49.12 2.27 18.82
CA ASP A 707 47.77 1.73 18.63
C ASP A 707 47.36 1.77 17.15
N ALA A 708 47.43 0.61 16.49
CA ALA A 708 46.92 0.37 15.14
C ALA A 708 45.68 -0.56 15.17
N GLY A 709 44.95 -0.58 16.30
CA GLY A 709 43.74 -1.39 16.52
C GLY A 709 43.97 -2.70 17.30
N GLY A 710 45.21 -3.23 17.31
CA GLY A 710 45.55 -4.42 18.08
C GLY A 710 45.50 -4.20 19.60
N VAL A 711 45.97 -3.04 20.06
CA VAL A 711 45.95 -2.65 21.48
C VAL A 711 44.52 -2.41 21.95
N THR A 712 43.69 -1.75 21.14
CA THR A 712 42.26 -1.55 21.43
C THR A 712 41.51 -2.89 21.54
N LYS A 713 41.77 -3.83 20.62
CA LYS A 713 41.17 -5.17 20.66
C LYS A 713 41.59 -5.93 21.93
N GLU A 714 42.87 -5.89 22.28
CA GLU A 714 43.40 -6.51 23.51
C GLU A 714 42.70 -5.95 24.76
N PHE A 715 42.59 -4.63 24.83
CA PHE A 715 41.93 -3.93 25.93
C PHE A 715 40.49 -4.41 26.14
N PHE A 716 39.67 -4.48 25.09
CA PHE A 716 38.28 -4.95 25.21
C PHE A 716 38.20 -6.41 25.68
N LEU A 717 39.05 -7.29 25.14
CA LEU A 717 39.06 -8.71 25.51
C LEU A 717 39.45 -8.91 26.98
N LEU A 718 40.48 -8.21 27.46
CA LEU A 718 40.92 -8.30 28.86
C LEU A 718 39.89 -7.71 29.81
N LEU A 719 39.40 -6.50 29.51
CA LEU A 719 38.48 -5.77 30.37
C LEU A 719 37.14 -6.49 30.51
N LEU A 720 36.55 -6.97 29.40
CA LEU A 720 35.26 -7.65 29.46
C LEU A 720 35.38 -9.04 30.09
N LYS A 721 36.50 -9.74 29.90
CA LYS A 721 36.76 -10.99 30.63
C LYS A 721 36.82 -10.78 32.14
N GLU A 722 37.47 -9.71 32.60
CA GLU A 722 37.54 -9.37 34.03
C GLU A 722 36.17 -8.92 34.57
N LEU A 723 35.47 -8.03 33.87
CA LEU A 723 34.17 -7.48 34.31
C LEU A 723 33.03 -8.51 34.30
N MET A 724 33.09 -9.53 33.45
CA MET A 724 32.07 -10.58 33.36
C MET A 724 32.35 -11.76 34.29
N ASP A 725 33.44 -11.73 35.06
CA ASP A 725 33.75 -12.77 36.02
C ASP A 725 32.69 -12.80 37.15
N PRO A 726 32.04 -13.97 37.40
CA PRO A 726 31.05 -14.11 38.48
C PRO A 726 31.56 -13.70 39.87
N VAL A 727 32.88 -13.66 40.10
CA VAL A 727 33.50 -13.23 41.37
C VAL A 727 33.11 -11.80 41.76
N TYR A 728 32.82 -10.91 40.79
CA TYR A 728 32.36 -9.54 41.08
C TYR A 728 30.90 -9.48 41.54
N GLY A 729 30.13 -10.55 41.41
CA GLY A 729 28.73 -10.62 41.85
C GLY A 729 27.75 -9.73 41.07
N MET A 730 28.17 -9.21 39.91
CA MET A 730 27.33 -8.38 39.03
C MET A 730 26.35 -9.23 38.22
N PHE A 731 26.78 -10.43 37.80
CA PHE A 731 26.01 -11.36 36.99
C PHE A 731 25.91 -12.73 37.63
N THR A 732 24.77 -13.38 37.48
CA THR A 732 24.52 -14.76 37.87
C THR A 732 24.86 -15.69 36.71
N HIS A 733 25.65 -16.73 36.99
CA HIS A 733 26.00 -17.77 36.02
C HIS A 733 25.00 -18.93 36.06
N TYR A 734 24.37 -19.20 34.92
CA TYR A 734 23.44 -20.30 34.72
C TYR A 734 24.22 -21.52 34.20
N LYS A 735 24.49 -22.49 35.07
CA LYS A 735 25.34 -23.66 34.77
C LYS A 735 24.82 -24.53 33.62
N GLU A 736 23.50 -24.59 33.40
CA GLU A 736 22.90 -25.40 32.34
C GLU A 736 23.11 -24.82 30.94
N SER A 737 22.99 -23.50 30.80
CA SER A 737 23.10 -22.77 29.52
C SER A 737 24.49 -22.16 29.29
N ASN A 738 25.32 -22.11 30.34
CA ASN A 738 26.58 -21.37 30.37
C ASN A 738 26.43 -19.88 30.02
N LEU A 739 25.28 -19.30 30.37
CA LEU A 739 24.96 -17.89 30.14
C LEU A 739 25.01 -17.10 31.44
N LEU A 740 25.19 -15.79 31.28
CA LEU A 740 25.17 -14.80 32.34
C LEU A 740 23.88 -13.99 32.25
N TRP A 741 23.32 -13.63 33.41
CA TRP A 741 22.22 -12.67 33.53
C TRP A 741 22.47 -11.73 34.70
N PHE A 742 21.82 -10.56 34.70
CA PHE A 742 21.94 -9.60 35.79
C PHE A 742 21.53 -10.24 37.13
N SER A 743 22.35 -10.01 38.17
CA SER A 743 22.05 -10.51 39.51
C SER A 743 20.93 -9.69 40.15
N ASP A 744 19.96 -10.38 40.76
CA ASP A 744 18.82 -9.76 41.45
C ASP A 744 19.23 -9.00 42.73
N LYS A 745 20.27 -9.48 43.41
CA LYS A 745 20.89 -8.87 44.58
C LYS A 745 22.39 -8.69 44.33
N CYS A 746 22.75 -7.47 43.97
CA CYS A 746 24.13 -7.05 43.76
C CYS A 746 24.56 -6.05 44.83
N PHE A 747 25.79 -6.20 45.34
CA PHE A 747 26.40 -5.24 46.29
C PHE A 747 27.23 -4.16 45.58
N VAL A 748 27.26 -4.18 44.24
CA VAL A 748 28.03 -3.26 43.40
C VAL A 748 27.17 -2.04 43.03
N GLU A 749 27.77 -0.86 42.99
CA GLU A 749 27.09 0.38 42.61
C GLU A 749 26.58 0.36 41.16
N GLN A 750 25.48 1.07 40.89
CA GLN A 750 24.85 1.19 39.57
C GLN A 750 25.81 1.69 38.47
N ASN A 751 26.81 2.49 38.83
CA ASN A 751 27.82 3.04 37.91
C ASN A 751 28.59 1.95 37.15
N TRP A 752 28.76 0.77 37.75
CA TRP A 752 29.47 -0.35 37.11
C TRP A 752 28.69 -0.93 35.94
N PHE A 753 27.38 -1.12 36.09
CA PHE A 753 26.51 -1.57 34.99
C PHE A 753 26.50 -0.53 33.86
N HIS A 754 26.45 0.75 34.20
CA HIS A 754 26.56 1.84 33.23
C HIS A 754 27.87 1.79 32.44
N LEU A 755 28.99 1.52 33.11
CA LEU A 755 30.30 1.38 32.46
C LEU A 755 30.32 0.20 31.48
N ILE A 756 29.85 -0.98 31.90
CA ILE A 756 29.81 -2.16 31.01
C ILE A 756 28.98 -1.85 29.77
N GLY A 757 27.87 -1.13 29.92
CA GLY A 757 27.08 -0.61 28.81
C GLY A 757 27.92 0.24 27.85
N ILE A 758 28.65 1.25 28.36
CA ILE A 758 29.53 2.12 27.56
C ILE A 758 30.60 1.29 26.83
N ILE A 759 31.25 0.35 27.53
CA ILE A 759 32.30 -0.50 26.96
C ILE A 759 31.75 -1.39 25.84
N CYS A 760 30.56 -1.98 26.02
CA CYS A 760 29.90 -2.76 24.96
C CYS A 760 29.56 -1.88 23.74
N GLY A 761 29.08 -0.66 23.97
CA GLY A 761 28.82 0.29 22.89
C GLY A 761 30.09 0.74 22.15
N LEU A 762 31.19 0.98 22.87
CA LEU A 762 32.49 1.31 22.29
C LEU A 762 33.07 0.17 21.47
N ALA A 763 32.91 -1.09 21.92
CA ALA A 763 33.36 -2.25 21.16
C ALA A 763 32.67 -2.33 19.79
N ILE A 764 31.35 -2.10 19.74
CA ILE A 764 30.56 -2.07 18.50
C ILE A 764 31.02 -0.94 17.58
N TYR A 765 31.16 0.28 18.11
CA TYR A 765 31.58 1.46 17.34
C TYR A 765 32.99 1.31 16.76
N ASN A 766 33.87 0.54 17.42
CA ASN A 766 35.21 0.23 16.96
C ASN A 766 35.29 -1.12 16.22
N ALA A 767 34.16 -1.65 15.73
CA ALA A 767 34.06 -2.89 14.95
C ALA A 767 34.77 -4.10 15.59
N THR A 768 34.79 -4.16 16.93
CA THR A 768 35.44 -5.22 17.71
C THR A 768 34.39 -6.23 18.17
N VAL A 769 34.53 -7.47 17.73
CA VAL A 769 33.69 -8.59 18.17
C VAL A 769 34.09 -8.97 19.59
N VAL A 770 33.10 -9.10 20.48
CA VAL A 770 33.36 -9.51 21.87
C VAL A 770 32.43 -10.63 22.29
N ASP A 771 32.97 -11.60 23.01
CA ASP A 771 32.24 -12.78 23.45
C ASP A 771 31.39 -12.50 24.70
N LEU A 772 30.24 -11.89 24.48
CA LEU A 772 29.26 -11.62 25.53
C LEU A 772 28.34 -12.85 25.71
N HIS A 773 28.48 -13.50 26.86
CA HIS A 773 27.70 -14.69 27.23
C HIS A 773 26.27 -14.36 27.72
N PHE A 774 25.58 -13.41 27.08
CA PHE A 774 24.19 -13.05 27.41
C PHE A 774 23.19 -13.72 26.46
N PRO A 775 21.97 -14.07 26.94
CA PRO A 775 20.90 -14.61 26.10
C PRO A 775 20.37 -13.59 25.09
N LEU A 776 19.61 -14.05 24.09
CA LEU A 776 18.92 -13.21 23.11
C LEU A 776 17.99 -12.17 23.77
N ALA A 777 17.48 -12.48 24.97
CA ALA A 777 16.65 -11.60 25.78
C ALA A 777 17.29 -10.21 26.02
N LEU A 778 18.62 -10.12 26.19
CA LEU A 778 19.29 -8.83 26.41
C LEU A 778 19.11 -7.92 25.18
N TYR A 779 19.38 -8.45 23.99
CA TYR A 779 19.29 -7.72 22.73
C TYR A 779 17.85 -7.37 22.37
N LYS A 780 16.88 -8.22 22.76
CA LYS A 780 15.45 -7.89 22.68
C LYS A 780 15.13 -6.66 23.54
N LYS A 781 15.57 -6.64 24.79
CA LYS A 781 15.34 -5.49 25.68
C LYS A 781 16.00 -4.21 25.16
N LEU A 782 17.22 -4.27 24.61
CA LEU A 782 17.92 -3.12 24.03
C LEU A 782 17.17 -2.52 22.82
N LEU A 783 16.39 -3.34 22.10
CA LEU A 783 15.56 -2.93 20.96
C LEU A 783 14.08 -2.72 21.33
N GLU A 784 13.77 -2.63 22.63
CA GLU A 784 12.41 -2.45 23.15
C GLU A 784 11.42 -3.58 22.76
N VAL A 785 11.93 -4.79 22.52
CA VAL A 785 11.14 -6.00 22.28
C VAL A 785 11.00 -6.81 23.56
N SER A 786 9.77 -7.19 23.91
CA SER A 786 9.51 -8.01 25.11
C SER A 786 10.08 -9.43 24.96
N PRO A 787 10.83 -9.94 25.95
CA PRO A 787 11.23 -11.34 26.01
C PRO A 787 10.02 -12.29 26.10
N THR A 788 10.21 -13.50 25.58
CA THR A 788 9.20 -14.55 25.44
C THR A 788 9.64 -15.82 26.17
N LEU A 789 8.76 -16.81 26.27
CA LEU A 789 9.07 -18.09 26.91
C LEU A 789 10.24 -18.83 26.23
N GLU A 790 10.40 -18.70 24.90
CA GLU A 790 11.55 -19.27 24.19
C GLU A 790 12.88 -18.62 24.60
N ASP A 791 12.87 -17.33 24.95
CA ASP A 791 14.08 -16.65 25.46
C ASP A 791 14.43 -17.13 26.88
N PHE A 792 13.41 -17.44 27.68
CA PHE A 792 13.64 -18.02 29.01
C PHE A 792 14.16 -19.46 28.93
N LYS A 793 13.74 -20.21 27.91
CA LYS A 793 14.25 -21.56 27.63
C LYS A 793 15.72 -21.57 27.23
N GLU A 794 16.21 -20.50 26.59
CA GLU A 794 17.64 -20.30 26.35
C GLU A 794 18.40 -20.06 27.67
N LEU A 795 17.85 -19.23 28.57
CA LEU A 795 18.48 -18.88 29.84
C LEU A 795 18.44 -20.01 30.89
N SER A 796 17.25 -20.52 31.21
CA SER A 796 16.99 -21.60 32.17
C SER A 796 16.08 -22.67 31.54
N PRO A 797 16.67 -23.66 30.84
CA PRO A 797 15.91 -24.68 30.11
C PRO A 797 14.98 -25.52 31.00
N THR A 798 15.38 -25.76 32.26
CA THR A 798 14.60 -26.58 33.19
C THR A 798 13.38 -25.84 33.72
N GLU A 799 13.52 -24.59 34.16
CA GLU A 799 12.39 -23.77 34.61
C GLU A 799 11.41 -23.48 33.46
N ALA A 800 11.92 -23.18 32.26
CA ALA A 800 11.09 -22.92 31.09
C ALA A 800 10.27 -24.15 30.67
N ARG A 801 10.83 -25.37 30.75
CA ARG A 801 10.09 -26.61 30.50
C ARG A 801 8.92 -26.78 31.46
N SER A 802 9.10 -26.45 32.74
CA SER A 802 8.01 -26.51 33.73
C SER A 802 6.89 -25.52 33.41
N LEU A 803 7.21 -24.29 33.00
CA LEU A 803 6.22 -23.30 32.57
C LEU A 803 5.51 -23.71 31.27
N GLN A 804 6.24 -24.30 30.32
CA GLN A 804 5.64 -24.84 29.09
C GLN A 804 4.67 -25.99 29.39
N GLN A 805 5.04 -26.89 30.31
CA GLN A 805 4.15 -27.97 30.76
C GLN A 805 2.85 -27.45 31.39
N LEU A 806 2.90 -26.34 32.14
CA LEU A 806 1.72 -25.69 32.69
C LEU A 806 0.78 -25.16 31.59
N LEU A 807 1.35 -24.60 30.50
CA LEU A 807 0.58 -24.10 29.35
C LEU A 807 -0.03 -25.23 28.51
N ASP A 808 0.71 -26.33 28.34
CA ASP A 808 0.32 -27.46 27.50
C ASP A 808 -0.60 -28.45 28.23
N TYR A 809 -0.79 -28.31 29.55
CA TYR A 809 -1.66 -29.18 30.32
C TYR A 809 -3.13 -29.08 29.86
N GLU A 810 -3.73 -30.19 29.44
CA GLU A 810 -5.10 -30.21 28.89
C GLU A 810 -6.18 -30.39 29.97
N GLY A 811 -5.82 -30.93 31.15
CA GLY A 811 -6.72 -31.21 32.27
C GLY A 811 -7.45 -29.96 32.79
N SER A 812 -8.61 -30.16 33.43
CA SER A 812 -9.38 -29.09 34.07
C SER A 812 -8.94 -28.81 35.52
N ASP A 813 -8.13 -29.70 36.09
CA ASP A 813 -7.64 -29.75 37.46
C ASP A 813 -6.27 -29.07 37.64
N VAL A 814 -6.01 -27.97 36.92
CA VAL A 814 -4.73 -27.24 36.96
C VAL A 814 -4.38 -26.81 38.38
N GLU A 815 -5.34 -26.28 39.13
CA GLU A 815 -5.15 -25.80 40.50
C GLU A 815 -4.73 -26.94 41.45
N GLU A 816 -5.42 -28.09 41.40
CA GLU A 816 -5.14 -29.25 42.25
C GLU A 816 -3.85 -29.99 41.84
N THR A 817 -3.49 -29.94 40.56
CA THR A 817 -2.31 -30.65 40.02
C THR A 817 -1.02 -29.90 40.31
N PHE A 818 -1.00 -28.59 40.06
CA PHE A 818 0.22 -27.79 40.16
C PHE A 818 0.35 -27.07 41.51
N LEU A 819 -0.76 -26.79 42.20
CA LEU A 819 -0.80 -26.12 43.51
C LEU A 819 0.10 -24.87 43.56
N LEU A 820 0.06 -24.07 42.49
CA LEU A 820 0.81 -22.82 42.37
C LEU A 820 -0.07 -21.63 42.76
N ASN A 821 0.54 -20.60 43.31
CA ASN A 821 -0.03 -19.26 43.46
C ASN A 821 0.86 -18.23 42.76
N PHE A 822 0.45 -16.97 42.71
CA PHE A 822 1.25 -15.90 42.11
C PHE A 822 2.40 -15.42 43.02
N ALA A 823 3.03 -16.33 43.77
CA ALA A 823 4.22 -16.08 44.56
C ALA A 823 5.31 -17.12 44.24
N ILE A 824 6.56 -16.68 44.20
CA ILE A 824 7.72 -17.54 43.90
C ILE A 824 8.73 -17.47 45.03
N THR A 825 9.47 -18.55 45.23
CA THR A 825 10.56 -18.60 46.21
C THR A 825 11.91 -18.46 45.50
N ARG A 826 12.74 -17.53 45.96
CA ARG A 826 14.12 -17.33 45.48
C ARG A 826 15.09 -17.53 46.64
N GLU A 827 16.16 -18.28 46.40
CA GLU A 827 17.23 -18.50 47.37
C GLU A 827 18.42 -17.60 47.05
N ASN A 828 18.68 -16.62 47.91
CA ASN A 828 19.78 -15.67 47.74
C ASN A 828 20.69 -15.75 48.96
N TYR A 829 21.96 -16.15 48.77
CA TYR A 829 22.96 -16.29 49.84
C TYR A 829 22.50 -17.19 51.02
N GLY A 830 21.76 -18.26 50.72
CA GLY A 830 21.24 -19.20 51.73
C GLY A 830 19.99 -18.71 52.48
N MET A 831 19.42 -17.57 52.09
CA MET A 831 18.11 -17.11 52.57
C MET A 831 17.05 -17.28 51.48
N THR A 832 16.01 -18.04 51.77
CA THR A 832 14.80 -18.14 50.94
C THR A 832 13.88 -16.95 51.18
N GLU A 833 13.62 -16.19 50.14
CA GLU A 833 12.67 -15.08 50.13
C GLU A 833 11.47 -15.42 49.23
N VAL A 834 10.26 -15.14 49.70
CA VAL A 834 9.03 -15.25 48.92
C VAL A 834 8.77 -13.90 48.23
N LYS A 835 8.58 -13.93 46.91
CA LYS A 835 8.28 -12.76 46.09
C LYS A 835 6.93 -12.93 45.42
N GLU A 836 6.03 -11.99 45.66
CA GLU A 836 4.75 -11.92 44.95
C GLU A 836 4.96 -11.35 43.53
N LEU A 837 4.43 -12.04 42.51
CA LEU A 837 4.49 -11.63 41.10
C LEU A 837 3.45 -10.57 40.75
N ILE A 838 2.34 -10.54 41.50
CA ILE A 838 1.27 -9.54 41.45
C ILE A 838 0.91 -9.14 42.89
N PRO A 839 0.33 -7.94 43.12
CA PRO A 839 -0.06 -7.51 44.45
C PRO A 839 -1.04 -8.50 45.11
N GLY A 840 -0.68 -9.07 46.26
CA GLY A 840 -1.49 -10.08 46.97
C GLY A 840 -1.46 -11.47 46.33
N GLY A 841 -0.45 -11.74 45.50
CA GLY A 841 -0.32 -12.96 44.72
C GLY A 841 -0.28 -14.26 45.52
N GLU A 842 0.11 -14.22 46.80
CA GLU A 842 0.06 -15.39 47.68
C GLU A 842 -1.37 -15.96 47.84
N SER A 843 -2.38 -15.10 47.73
CA SER A 843 -3.80 -15.45 47.86
C SER A 843 -4.48 -15.85 46.55
N VAL A 844 -3.78 -15.75 45.41
CA VAL A 844 -4.32 -16.03 44.09
C VAL A 844 -3.76 -17.35 43.57
N ALA A 845 -4.60 -18.39 43.53
CA ALA A 845 -4.23 -19.70 42.97
C ALA A 845 -4.18 -19.66 41.43
N VAL A 846 -3.28 -20.47 40.84
CA VAL A 846 -3.14 -20.61 39.40
C VAL A 846 -4.12 -21.66 38.87
N ASP A 847 -5.02 -21.25 37.99
CA ASP A 847 -6.07 -22.05 37.37
C ASP A 847 -5.94 -22.07 35.82
N LYS A 848 -6.90 -22.71 35.16
CA LYS A 848 -6.90 -22.84 33.68
C LYS A 848 -7.07 -21.50 32.95
N ASN A 849 -7.71 -20.51 33.57
CA ASN A 849 -7.99 -19.21 32.96
C ASN A 849 -6.82 -18.25 33.13
N ASN A 850 -6.11 -18.30 34.26
CA ASN A 850 -5.06 -17.36 34.62
C ASN A 850 -3.63 -17.89 34.40
N ARG A 851 -3.43 -19.18 34.06
CA ARG A 851 -2.09 -19.76 33.84
C ARG A 851 -1.22 -19.01 32.82
N LYS A 852 -1.81 -18.37 31.81
CA LYS A 852 -1.07 -17.53 30.86
C LYS A 852 -0.54 -16.26 31.53
N GLU A 853 -1.37 -15.63 32.34
CA GLU A 853 -1.00 -14.44 33.11
C GLU A 853 0.08 -14.77 34.14
N PHE A 854 0.05 -15.96 34.76
CA PHE A 854 1.10 -16.43 35.65
C PHE A 854 2.45 -16.54 34.93
N VAL A 855 2.49 -17.19 33.76
CA VAL A 855 3.72 -17.32 32.96
C VAL A 855 4.23 -15.96 32.53
N GLU A 856 3.35 -15.06 32.06
CA GLU A 856 3.74 -13.69 31.69
C GLU A 856 4.28 -12.89 32.89
N ALA A 857 3.65 -13.00 34.06
CA ALA A 857 4.12 -12.34 35.28
C ALA A 857 5.48 -12.90 35.75
N TYR A 858 5.70 -14.20 35.62
CA TYR A 858 6.97 -14.86 35.92
C TYR A 858 8.08 -14.35 35.00
N LEU A 859 7.84 -14.31 33.69
CA LEU A 859 8.80 -13.81 32.69
C LEU A 859 9.10 -12.33 32.90
N ARG A 860 8.09 -11.52 33.21
CA ARG A 860 8.25 -10.10 33.55
C ARG A 860 9.12 -9.93 34.79
N TYR A 861 8.91 -10.74 35.82
CA TYR A 861 9.74 -10.69 37.01
C TYR A 861 11.21 -10.99 36.69
N VAL A 862 11.50 -12.11 36.01
CA VAL A 862 12.88 -12.54 35.71
C VAL A 862 13.64 -11.55 34.83
N PHE A 863 12.99 -11.02 33.78
CA PHE A 863 13.66 -10.18 32.80
C PHE A 863 13.56 -8.68 33.08
N SER A 864 12.65 -8.23 33.94
CA SER A 864 12.40 -6.80 34.15
C SER A 864 12.33 -6.42 35.62
N ASP A 865 11.44 -7.02 36.42
CA ASP A 865 11.21 -6.51 37.79
C ASP A 865 12.39 -6.80 38.73
N SER A 866 13.06 -7.95 38.59
CA SER A 866 14.19 -8.36 39.44
C SER A 866 15.49 -7.61 39.14
N VAL A 867 15.66 -7.11 37.91
CA VAL A 867 16.92 -6.57 37.38
C VAL A 867 16.77 -5.16 36.80
N GLY A 868 15.64 -4.50 37.10
CA GLY A 868 15.23 -3.26 36.43
C GLY A 868 16.23 -2.12 36.57
N GLU A 869 16.79 -1.92 37.77
CA GLU A 869 17.78 -0.85 38.01
C GLU A 869 19.12 -1.15 37.31
N GLN A 870 19.62 -2.37 37.44
CA GLN A 870 20.87 -2.85 36.85
C GLN A 870 20.82 -2.77 35.32
N TYR A 871 19.73 -3.28 34.74
CA TYR A 871 19.49 -3.23 33.31
C TYR A 871 19.35 -1.78 32.82
N SER A 872 18.64 -0.92 33.54
CA SER A 872 18.46 0.49 33.14
C SER A 872 19.80 1.23 33.10
N ALA A 873 20.67 1.02 34.08
CA ALA A 873 22.02 1.57 34.09
C ALA A 873 22.86 1.07 32.90
N PHE A 874 22.85 -0.24 32.65
CA PHE A 874 23.52 -0.86 31.50
C PHE A 874 23.01 -0.33 30.16
N SER A 875 21.69 -0.32 29.96
CA SER A 875 21.05 0.16 28.73
C SER A 875 21.34 1.63 28.49
N ALA A 876 21.33 2.46 29.53
CA ALA A 876 21.69 3.88 29.42
C ALA A 876 23.14 4.07 29.00
N GLY A 877 24.07 3.25 29.51
CA GLY A 877 25.48 3.29 29.10
C GLY A 877 25.70 2.83 27.66
N PHE A 878 25.00 1.76 27.26
CA PHE A 878 25.05 1.21 25.91
C PHE A 878 24.55 2.23 24.87
N LEU A 879 23.35 2.76 25.08
CA LEU A 879 22.69 3.71 24.16
C LEU A 879 23.39 5.08 24.12
N LYS A 880 24.23 5.39 25.11
CA LYS A 880 25.03 6.62 25.13
C LYS A 880 26.08 6.64 24.02
N VAL A 881 26.70 5.49 23.74
CA VAL A 881 27.69 5.32 22.68
C VAL A 881 27.03 4.83 21.41
N CYS A 882 26.39 3.66 21.50
CA CYS A 882 25.67 3.01 20.41
C CYS A 882 24.19 3.37 20.50
N GLY A 883 23.86 4.61 20.14
CA GLY A 883 22.49 5.13 20.17
C GLY A 883 22.10 5.79 18.87
N GLY A 884 20.82 5.70 18.50
CA GLY A 884 20.27 6.34 17.31
C GLY A 884 19.18 5.52 16.64
N GLU A 885 18.57 6.09 15.60
CA GLU A 885 17.53 5.40 14.82
C GLU A 885 18.05 4.14 14.11
N ILE A 886 19.35 4.05 13.85
CA ILE A 886 19.96 2.91 13.13
C ILE A 886 19.75 1.58 13.87
N LEU A 887 19.80 1.57 15.21
CA LEU A 887 19.59 0.35 15.99
C LEU A 887 18.18 -0.20 15.84
N SER A 888 17.18 0.67 15.70
CA SER A 888 15.78 0.27 15.49
C SER A 888 15.55 -0.49 14.17
N LEU A 889 16.52 -0.46 13.25
CA LEU A 889 16.45 -1.18 11.98
C LEU A 889 16.87 -2.66 12.11
N PHE A 890 17.54 -3.04 13.21
CA PHE A 890 18.01 -4.40 13.46
C PHE A 890 16.92 -5.27 14.11
N GLN A 891 16.98 -6.56 13.84
CA GLN A 891 16.33 -7.60 14.64
C GLN A 891 17.24 -8.00 15.81
N PRO A 892 16.68 -8.50 16.93
CA PRO A 892 17.47 -8.91 18.09
C PRO A 892 18.57 -9.93 17.77
N SER A 893 18.29 -10.89 16.89
CA SER A 893 19.27 -11.89 16.45
C SER A 893 20.38 -11.31 15.58
N GLU A 894 20.07 -10.29 14.77
CA GLU A 894 21.06 -9.57 13.96
C GLU A 894 21.98 -8.73 14.84
N LEU A 895 21.42 -8.06 15.86
CA LEU A 895 22.20 -7.28 16.83
C LEU A 895 23.13 -8.21 17.63
N MET A 896 22.62 -9.33 18.15
CA MET A 896 23.43 -10.32 18.83
C MET A 896 24.58 -10.86 17.96
N ALA A 897 24.28 -11.25 16.71
CA ALA A 897 25.28 -11.77 15.78
C ALA A 897 26.34 -10.73 15.39
N MET A 898 26.02 -9.44 15.47
CA MET A 898 26.97 -8.36 15.23
C MET A 898 27.90 -8.13 16.42
N VAL A 899 27.38 -8.19 17.66
CA VAL A 899 28.18 -8.01 18.88
C VAL A 899 29.05 -9.23 19.18
N VAL A 900 28.43 -10.41 19.17
CA VAL A 900 29.07 -11.69 19.56
C VAL A 900 29.80 -12.34 18.38
N GLY A 901 29.44 -11.98 17.15
CA GLY A 901 29.90 -12.68 15.96
C GLY A 901 29.00 -13.87 15.61
N ASN A 902 29.39 -14.62 14.58
CA ASN A 902 28.66 -15.78 14.09
C ASN A 902 29.52 -17.06 14.10
N ASN A 903 28.87 -18.20 13.81
CA ASN A 903 29.47 -19.54 13.79
C ASN A 903 29.50 -20.18 12.40
N ASN A 904 29.41 -19.38 11.33
CA ASN A 904 29.37 -19.90 9.96
C ASN A 904 30.79 -20.00 9.38
N TYR A 905 31.51 -21.06 9.77
CA TYR A 905 32.93 -21.21 9.44
C TYR A 905 33.16 -21.61 7.99
N ASN A 906 33.82 -20.74 7.21
CA ASN A 906 34.41 -21.07 5.90
C ASN A 906 35.94 -21.09 5.98
N TRP A 907 36.50 -22.27 6.27
CA TRP A 907 37.94 -22.45 6.49
C TRP A 907 38.79 -22.26 5.22
N GLU A 908 38.24 -22.53 4.03
CA GLU A 908 38.94 -22.31 2.75
C GLU A 908 39.15 -20.82 2.49
N GLU A 909 38.17 -19.99 2.86
CA GLU A 909 38.25 -18.55 2.73
C GLU A 909 39.23 -17.93 3.72
N MET A 910 39.38 -18.52 4.91
CA MET A 910 40.42 -18.15 5.87
C MET A 910 41.82 -18.42 5.30
N GLU A 911 42.04 -19.58 4.66
CA GLU A 911 43.31 -19.90 4.01
C GLU A 911 43.65 -18.93 2.88
N LYS A 912 42.65 -18.59 2.06
CA LYS A 912 42.82 -17.67 0.93
C LYS A 912 43.21 -16.25 1.36
N ASN A 913 42.74 -15.80 2.52
CA ASN A 913 42.99 -14.46 3.06
C ASN A 913 44.19 -14.39 4.03
N ALA A 914 44.82 -15.53 4.32
CA ALA A 914 45.99 -15.58 5.20
C ALA A 914 47.18 -14.84 4.60
N VAL A 915 47.88 -14.09 5.45
CA VAL A 915 49.06 -13.31 5.06
C VAL A 915 50.31 -13.89 5.69
N TYR A 916 51.36 -14.02 4.90
CA TYR A 916 52.61 -14.64 5.31
C TYR A 916 53.68 -13.56 5.47
N LYS A 917 54.43 -13.61 6.57
CA LYS A 917 55.52 -12.67 6.89
C LYS A 917 56.82 -13.42 7.18
N GLY A 918 57.94 -12.72 7.02
CA GLY A 918 59.27 -13.30 7.16
C GLY A 918 59.66 -14.11 5.92
N GLU A 919 60.09 -15.36 6.12
CA GLU A 919 60.48 -16.28 5.05
C GLU A 919 59.31 -17.16 4.54
N TYR A 920 58.16 -17.07 5.18
CA TYR A 920 56.98 -17.82 4.76
C TYR A 920 56.26 -17.16 3.58
N THR A 921 55.82 -18.01 2.66
CA THR A 921 54.95 -17.71 1.53
C THR A 921 53.89 -18.79 1.45
N ALA A 922 52.79 -18.54 0.72
CA ALA A 922 51.72 -19.53 0.54
C ALA A 922 52.23 -20.87 -0.03
N THR A 923 53.37 -20.87 -0.74
CA THR A 923 54.00 -22.06 -1.32
C THR A 923 55.05 -22.72 -0.44
N HIS A 924 55.40 -22.14 0.71
CA HIS A 924 56.45 -22.66 1.58
C HIS A 924 56.09 -24.06 2.13
N PRO A 925 57.02 -25.04 2.18
CA PRO A 925 56.72 -26.41 2.60
C PRO A 925 56.04 -26.50 3.97
N THR A 926 56.56 -25.79 4.98
CA THR A 926 55.97 -25.76 6.33
C THR A 926 54.56 -25.16 6.36
N VAL A 927 54.26 -24.18 5.50
CA VAL A 927 52.93 -23.55 5.40
C VAL A 927 51.92 -24.51 4.77
N ARG A 928 52.32 -25.25 3.72
CA ARG A 928 51.48 -26.30 3.14
C ARG A 928 51.18 -27.41 4.15
N LEU A 929 52.20 -27.86 4.87
CA LEU A 929 52.03 -28.84 5.96
C LEU A 929 51.09 -28.31 7.05
N PHE A 930 51.17 -27.02 7.39
CA PHE A 930 50.26 -26.40 8.34
C PHE A 930 48.80 -26.48 7.88
N TRP A 931 48.49 -26.05 6.65
CA TRP A 931 47.12 -26.08 6.13
C TRP A 931 46.58 -27.49 5.95
N GLU A 932 47.42 -28.44 5.52
CA GLU A 932 47.03 -29.86 5.49
C GLU A 932 46.64 -30.37 6.88
N VAL A 933 47.47 -30.12 7.89
CA VAL A 933 47.21 -30.54 9.28
C VAL A 933 45.97 -29.84 9.83
N PHE A 934 45.81 -28.55 9.55
CA PHE A 934 44.66 -27.77 9.99
C PHE A 934 43.36 -28.29 9.38
N HIS A 935 43.34 -28.57 8.07
CA HIS A 935 42.14 -29.08 7.40
C HIS A 935 41.73 -30.48 7.87
N GLU A 936 42.69 -31.31 8.27
CA GLU A 936 42.48 -32.63 8.88
C GLU A 936 41.92 -32.56 10.31
N PHE A 937 41.98 -31.42 11.00
CA PHE A 937 41.41 -31.29 12.34
C PHE A 937 39.89 -31.39 12.34
N PRO A 938 39.29 -32.03 13.38
CA PRO A 938 37.85 -31.98 13.61
C PRO A 938 37.41 -30.54 13.92
N LEU A 939 36.11 -30.24 13.71
CA LEU A 939 35.55 -28.90 13.91
C LEU A 939 35.89 -28.31 15.28
N GLU A 940 35.82 -29.10 16.34
CA GLU A 940 36.14 -28.62 17.70
C GLU A 940 37.60 -28.18 17.85
N LYS A 941 38.56 -28.89 17.23
CA LYS A 941 39.96 -28.45 17.23
C LYS A 941 40.19 -27.22 16.37
N LYS A 942 39.43 -27.05 15.28
CA LYS A 942 39.48 -25.82 14.47
C LYS A 942 38.95 -24.60 15.25
N LYS A 943 37.88 -24.78 16.02
CA LYS A 943 37.37 -23.75 16.94
C LYS A 943 38.38 -23.42 18.04
N GLN A 944 38.99 -24.43 18.66
CA GLN A 944 40.05 -24.22 19.65
C GLN A 944 41.26 -23.50 19.05
N PHE A 945 41.64 -23.80 17.80
CA PHE A 945 42.69 -23.08 17.10
C PHE A 945 42.31 -21.61 16.87
N LEU A 946 41.06 -21.35 16.47
CA LEU A 946 40.56 -19.99 16.30
C LEU A 946 40.57 -19.21 17.61
N LEU A 947 40.17 -19.86 18.71
CA LEU A 947 40.26 -19.33 20.07
C LEU A 947 41.71 -19.02 20.46
N PHE A 948 42.63 -19.96 20.21
CA PHE A 948 44.07 -19.81 20.43
C PHE A 948 44.66 -18.63 19.63
N LEU A 949 44.23 -18.44 18.37
CA LEU A 949 44.79 -17.43 17.48
C LEU A 949 44.16 -16.04 17.65
N THR A 950 42.87 -15.95 17.97
CA THR A 950 42.12 -14.69 17.90
C THR A 950 41.53 -14.24 19.23
N GLY A 951 41.52 -15.12 20.23
CA GLY A 951 40.88 -14.91 21.53
C GLY A 951 39.39 -15.27 21.58
N SER A 952 38.79 -15.70 20.46
CA SER A 952 37.39 -16.12 20.39
C SER A 952 37.22 -17.28 19.40
N ASP A 953 36.22 -18.13 19.61
CA ASP A 953 35.79 -19.13 18.62
C ASP A 953 34.73 -18.59 17.64
N ARG A 954 34.37 -17.30 17.75
CA ARG A 954 33.40 -16.60 16.91
C ARG A 954 34.09 -15.84 15.78
N ILE A 955 33.39 -15.69 14.65
CA ILE A 955 33.87 -14.89 13.52
C ILE A 955 33.04 -13.61 13.32
N PRO A 956 33.62 -12.55 12.73
CA PRO A 956 32.87 -11.34 12.41
C PRO A 956 31.69 -11.61 11.47
N ILE A 957 30.70 -10.72 11.48
CA ILE A 957 29.46 -10.91 10.71
C ILE A 957 29.66 -10.92 9.19
N HIS A 958 30.73 -10.29 8.70
CA HIS A 958 31.12 -10.36 7.29
C HIS A 958 31.67 -11.74 6.87
N GLY A 959 31.93 -12.62 7.84
CA GLY A 959 32.43 -13.97 7.63
C GLY A 959 33.96 -14.05 7.71
N MET A 960 34.48 -15.24 7.37
CA MET A 960 35.93 -15.53 7.39
C MET A 960 36.73 -14.66 6.42
N GLU A 961 36.10 -14.06 5.40
CA GLU A 961 36.76 -13.13 4.47
C GLU A 961 37.38 -11.92 5.16
N SER A 962 36.75 -11.47 6.25
CA SER A 962 37.18 -10.31 7.03
C SER A 962 38.24 -10.66 8.08
N LEU A 963 38.40 -11.95 8.39
CA LEU A 963 39.38 -12.43 9.36
C LEU A 963 40.73 -12.62 8.69
N ARG A 964 41.59 -11.61 8.81
CA ARG A 964 42.96 -11.68 8.29
C ARG A 964 43.89 -12.29 9.34
N ILE A 965 44.34 -13.53 9.10
CA ILE A 965 45.37 -14.17 9.92
C ILE A 965 46.76 -13.92 9.35
N ILE A 966 47.76 -13.79 10.22
CA ILE A 966 49.16 -13.58 9.82
C ILE A 966 49.99 -14.76 10.28
N ILE A 967 50.70 -15.46 9.39
CA ILE A 967 51.61 -16.55 9.75
C ILE A 967 53.05 -16.09 9.52
N GLN A 968 53.85 -16.07 10.58
CA GLN A 968 55.20 -15.55 10.57
C GLN A 968 56.21 -16.65 10.92
N SER A 969 57.34 -16.67 10.19
CA SER A 969 58.45 -17.58 10.49
C SER A 969 59.26 -17.08 11.68
N THR A 970 59.55 -17.95 12.64
CA THR A 970 60.49 -17.69 13.74
C THR A 970 61.84 -18.38 13.52
N THR A 971 62.90 -17.82 14.12
CA THR A 971 64.24 -18.43 14.17
C THR A 971 64.38 -19.48 15.28
N ALA A 972 63.29 -19.78 15.99
CA ALA A 972 63.24 -20.76 17.06
C ALA A 972 63.43 -22.19 16.52
N GLU A 973 64.08 -23.03 17.31
CA GLU A 973 64.27 -24.44 16.98
C GLU A 973 62.94 -25.23 16.94
N GLU A 974 62.93 -26.36 16.24
CA GLU A 974 61.73 -27.21 16.03
C GLU A 974 61.10 -27.79 17.30
N HIS A 975 61.78 -27.70 18.44
CA HIS A 975 61.26 -28.19 19.70
C HIS A 975 60.29 -27.21 20.38
N TYR A 976 60.27 -25.94 19.96
CA TYR A 976 59.35 -24.93 20.47
C TYR A 976 57.93 -25.10 19.90
N LEU A 977 56.94 -24.67 20.68
CA LEU A 977 55.54 -24.61 20.27
C LEU A 977 55.29 -23.39 19.38
N PRO A 978 54.32 -23.43 18.45
CA PRO A 978 53.85 -22.21 17.81
C PRO A 978 53.22 -21.29 18.84
N VAL A 979 53.43 -19.98 18.71
CA VAL A 979 52.94 -18.96 19.64
C VAL A 979 51.97 -18.05 18.90
N ALA A 980 50.81 -17.78 19.51
CA ALA A 980 49.82 -16.87 18.95
C ALA A 980 49.84 -15.52 19.68
N HIS A 981 49.77 -14.45 18.90
CA HIS A 981 49.52 -13.09 19.36
C HIS A 981 48.10 -12.70 18.95
N THR A 982 47.15 -12.96 19.86
CA THR A 982 45.70 -12.83 19.64
C THR A 982 45.24 -11.43 19.22
N CYS A 983 46.01 -10.42 19.61
CA CYS A 983 45.77 -9.01 19.30
C CYS A 983 45.97 -8.68 17.82
N TYR A 984 46.86 -9.41 17.14
CA TYR A 984 47.20 -9.22 15.73
C TYR A 984 46.74 -10.39 14.83
N ASN A 985 46.02 -11.36 15.41
CA ASN A 985 45.70 -12.65 14.78
C ASN A 985 46.98 -13.28 14.15
N LEU A 986 48.11 -13.16 14.84
CA LEU A 986 49.43 -13.54 14.32
C LEU A 986 49.89 -14.85 14.95
N LEU A 987 50.32 -15.79 14.12
CA LEU A 987 50.88 -17.07 14.50
C LEU A 987 52.38 -17.10 14.17
N ASP A 988 53.19 -17.08 15.21
CA ASP A 988 54.62 -17.31 15.14
C ASP A 988 54.89 -18.82 15.09
N MET A 989 55.35 -19.30 13.95
CA MET A 989 55.49 -20.74 13.70
C MET A 989 56.96 -21.11 13.36
N PRO A 990 57.60 -21.97 14.16
CA PRO A 990 58.91 -22.55 13.85
C PRO A 990 58.91 -23.38 12.56
N ARG A 991 60.09 -23.60 11.97
CA ARG A 991 60.24 -24.38 10.73
C ARG A 991 60.19 -25.89 11.01
N TYR A 992 59.00 -26.45 11.11
CA TYR A 992 58.85 -27.90 11.25
C TYR A 992 59.19 -28.64 9.95
N GLN A 993 60.05 -29.66 10.04
CA GLN A 993 60.47 -30.47 8.89
C GLN A 993 59.44 -31.52 8.45
N THR A 994 58.63 -32.04 9.38
CA THR A 994 57.67 -33.12 9.09
C THR A 994 56.25 -32.78 9.55
N LYS A 995 55.27 -33.40 8.89
CA LYS A 995 53.84 -33.25 9.18
C LYS A 995 53.50 -33.70 10.60
N GLU A 996 54.11 -34.79 11.06
CA GLU A 996 53.87 -35.37 12.39
C GLU A 996 54.34 -34.47 13.52
N ILE A 997 55.50 -33.82 13.35
CA ILE A 997 56.02 -32.86 14.34
C ILE A 997 55.09 -31.65 14.40
N LEU A 998 54.73 -31.08 13.24
CA LEU A 998 53.82 -29.93 13.17
C LEU A 998 52.46 -30.28 13.80
N ARG A 999 51.85 -31.41 13.45
CA ARG A 999 50.58 -31.86 14.03
C ARG A 999 50.65 -31.99 15.53
N ARG A 1000 51.69 -32.64 16.06
CA ARG A 1000 51.87 -32.82 17.50
C ARG A 1000 52.05 -31.48 18.21
N ARG A 1001 52.90 -30.59 17.70
CA ARG A 1001 53.19 -29.29 18.31
C ARG A 1001 52.02 -28.33 18.23
N LEU A 1002 51.35 -28.25 17.08
CA LEU A 1002 50.14 -27.44 16.92
C LEU A 1002 49.01 -27.95 17.81
N THR A 1003 48.83 -29.26 17.90
CA THR A 1003 47.85 -29.86 18.83
C THR A 1003 48.16 -29.49 20.28
N GLN A 1004 49.42 -29.63 20.70
CA GLN A 1004 49.86 -29.27 22.05
C GLN A 1004 49.64 -27.78 22.36
N ALA A 1005 49.93 -26.89 21.41
CA ALA A 1005 49.72 -25.45 21.59
C ALA A 1005 48.24 -25.08 21.71
N VAL A 1006 47.38 -25.70 20.89
CA VAL A 1006 45.93 -25.48 20.92
C VAL A 1006 45.26 -26.07 22.17
N GLU A 1007 45.81 -27.14 22.75
CA GLU A 1007 45.28 -27.78 23.96
C GLU A 1007 45.79 -27.15 25.28
N GLN A 1008 46.89 -26.36 25.24
CA GLN A 1008 47.52 -25.76 26.43
C GLN A 1008 47.56 -24.23 26.38
N TYR A 1009 46.44 -23.60 26.04
CA TYR A 1009 46.34 -22.14 25.87
C TYR A 1009 45.99 -21.36 27.15
N GLU A 1010 45.81 -22.02 28.31
CA GLU A 1010 45.55 -21.35 29.58
C GLU A 1010 46.82 -20.66 30.12
N GLY A 1011 47.00 -19.39 29.74
CA GLY A 1011 48.00 -18.53 30.35
C GLY A 1011 48.45 -17.40 29.43
N PHE A 1012 47.86 -16.21 29.59
CA PHE A 1012 48.53 -14.95 29.22
C PHE A 1012 49.63 -14.69 30.26
N SER A 1013 50.72 -15.45 30.20
CA SER A 1013 51.96 -15.10 30.89
C SER A 1013 53.05 -14.98 29.85
N LEU A 1014 53.28 -13.74 29.40
CA LEU A 1014 54.61 -13.34 28.96
C LEU A 1014 55.55 -13.61 30.15
N VAL A 1015 56.49 -14.54 29.96
CA VAL A 1015 57.73 -14.54 30.76
C VAL A 1015 58.59 -13.39 30.28
#